data_AF-A0A9Q3CA73-F1
#
_entry.id   AF-A0A9Q3CA73-F1
#
_cell.length_a   1.000
_cell.length_b   1.000
_cell.length_c   1.000
_cell.angle_alpha   90.00
_cell.angle_beta   90.00
_cell.angle_gamma   90.00
#
_symmetry.space_group_name_H-M   'P 1'
#
loop_
_entity.id
_entity.type
_entity.pdbx_description
1 polymer ?
#
loop_
_entity_poly.entity_id
_entity_poly.type
_entity_poly.pdbx_seq_one_letter_code
_entity_poly.pdbx_strand_id
1 'polypeptide(L)'
;MSAQSSSTTLAFANFNSQAVASQSSPCNLVIGTNDSSIVSKRSAERAGYFKHPQHLRHFVQKFQRRAPLINLGYTIRTLCVDLVIKRFLDGAHARSQDDSDGRSIHPSKSKVVLVNLGCGYDPGFFKLVLGSNDLGLQQEFQYIDVDYPELISRKHQMISQSKELCSVFDGFAKSTPGSWIQTIDGKACYALLGCDLCQTSQFVSSLIDLLKGQMDHILFVSEVSTVYMPPEKSEELLNALSQSFPKSVWACLEQVLRPTPTAFSETMLKHFQKLQTPLRGTIQYPTISNQVNRLQKYWENVETSTMQEIWNDFDNFPIMREERHRLMTLEPFDEWEELDLFLSHYIVAIAYSQVESMPYFIVGPTAICLPPLKQWPKESVKNKDLSQSNEPSRSWFYRPTDFSIQRRGHTLTPLPDRRRHLIFGGFGPETSVNLSSHQQSQSRRHSRLAHPFILEICEQGTIRAATSSFGSFIPSARLYHTASIITDKNQVSSVLLFGGRHAPQTPLEDAYLLDCTDLTWNSITSSLENAQCPPPRFRHSATSIEVENCQHVLIHGGIGDKEATLSDTWLFDSNRRQWIRLPILDHLIGPRYSHQLYYDHVNLELYVFGGVSHTNDDSADPRLAKNIKIHIQFTTELNVQSCSKSIKPVQFQSHDALLHRYSHCITTWDNDNLQLILSGGLVENGVIDSEYQCMLLDLKRMSCLPLQVSYEPSRSMIGHKACVINLNHSEKRLKALVLLGGGMTCFSFGSHFDSFLAMISNMDLNQLSNRPRTNETIKNYATFDSSPQDTWNQVQEIPQSNKLTIESWNDAIFHSTPIIFKAMDIGDCKSLWTAEYLKTKIGKKKCSVHVSDQSSNLTWHDKNFSYKTMNFDKLLEQAFHTKTNNNQAIYLRSLSNSPKQTSNFDKDFPELSQDFKIPKVMQETVGDNLFSSVLRISSANMGLWAHYDTYDNILVQIKGKKLIRMWHPSEIINLYIKDSSSIIPDFDQPDLDRFPLYRKSHPMNYILEPGDIVFIPSNWIHSIKSIDSSLAINLFFFSNLNKKNHLNQLKHKDIWGNQDLSLIKNIQKDFIDLLNSNEFFNLPILQRQFYLKKFGMDLIRLADEQK
;
A
#
# COMPACT_ATOMS: atom_id res chain seq x y z
N MET A 1 -3.32 -47.19 61.19
CA MET A 1 -4.21 -47.37 60.01
C MET A 1 -4.19 -46.07 59.22
N SER A 2 -3.91 -46.20 57.93
CA SER A 2 -3.84 -45.21 56.82
C SER A 2 -4.95 -44.14 56.80
N ALA A 3 -4.82 -42.95 56.20
CA ALA A 3 -3.73 -42.23 55.54
C ALA A 3 -4.24 -40.79 55.30
N GLN A 4 -3.39 -39.77 55.45
CA GLN A 4 -3.51 -38.49 54.73
C GLN A 4 -2.17 -37.76 54.78
N SER A 5 -1.49 -37.74 53.64
CA SER A 5 -0.22 -37.08 53.38
C SER A 5 -0.46 -35.61 53.01
N SER A 6 0.13 -34.67 53.75
CA SER A 6 0.30 -33.29 53.33
C SER A 6 1.78 -33.04 53.01
N SER A 7 2.03 -32.73 51.75
CA SER A 7 3.35 -32.38 51.20
C SER A 7 3.68 -30.93 51.50
N THR A 8 4.75 -30.71 52.27
CA THR A 8 5.43 -29.43 52.45
C THR A 8 6.16 -29.06 51.16
N THR A 9 5.64 -28.09 50.42
CA THR A 9 6.34 -27.47 49.28
C THR A 9 6.97 -26.17 49.76
N LEU A 10 8.31 -26.12 49.78
CA LEU A 10 9.10 -24.91 49.97
C LEU A 10 8.82 -23.95 48.81
N ALA A 11 8.19 -22.82 49.12
CA ALA A 11 7.92 -21.75 48.18
C ALA A 11 9.23 -21.06 47.75
N PHE A 12 9.56 -21.14 46.46
CA PHE A 12 10.51 -20.25 45.82
C PHE A 12 9.79 -18.96 45.38
N ALA A 13 10.43 -17.83 45.67
CA ALA A 13 9.90 -16.48 45.53
C ALA A 13 9.43 -16.14 44.11
N ASN A 14 8.19 -15.66 44.03
CA ASN A 14 7.65 -14.91 42.89
C ASN A 14 8.44 -13.61 42.72
N PHE A 15 9.34 -13.53 41.74
CA PHE A 15 9.69 -12.24 41.14
C PHE A 15 8.57 -11.83 40.19
N ASN A 16 7.56 -11.18 40.78
CA ASN A 16 6.59 -10.41 40.02
C ASN A 16 7.32 -9.29 39.28
N SER A 17 6.99 -9.18 38.00
CA SER A 17 7.33 -8.10 37.08
C SER A 17 6.78 -6.76 37.59
N GLN A 18 7.51 -6.14 38.51
CA GLN A 18 7.49 -4.70 38.74
C GLN A 18 8.89 -4.16 38.45
N ALA A 19 9.25 -4.17 37.16
CA ALA A 19 10.32 -3.33 36.66
C ALA A 19 9.67 -2.10 36.01
N VAL A 20 9.99 -0.94 36.59
CA VAL A 20 9.83 0.42 36.07
C VAL A 20 9.63 0.47 34.55
N ALA A 21 8.52 1.08 34.11
CA ALA A 21 8.24 1.42 32.71
C ALA A 21 9.27 2.46 32.20
N SER A 22 10.47 1.97 31.90
CA SER A 22 11.42 2.62 31.01
C SER A 22 11.04 2.24 29.57
N GLN A 23 11.18 3.19 28.64
CA GLN A 23 11.03 2.90 27.21
C GLN A 23 11.93 1.72 26.84
N SER A 24 11.36 0.60 26.38
CA SER A 24 12.14 -0.55 25.92
C SER A 24 13.05 -0.08 24.78
N SER A 25 14.37 -0.29 24.91
CA SER A 25 15.32 0.10 23.88
C SER A 25 14.95 -0.54 22.53
N PRO A 26 15.28 0.10 21.38
CA PRO A 26 15.06 -0.47 20.05
C PRO A 26 15.61 -1.90 19.90
N CYS A 27 16.73 -2.21 20.55
CA CYS A 27 17.31 -3.56 20.56
C CYS A 27 16.39 -4.59 21.24
N ASN A 28 15.75 -4.25 22.36
CA ASN A 28 14.82 -5.15 23.05
C ASN A 28 13.58 -5.49 22.20
N LEU A 29 13.15 -4.58 21.33
CA LEU A 29 12.03 -4.80 20.41
C LEU A 29 12.43 -5.73 19.25
N VAL A 30 13.63 -5.55 18.69
CA VAL A 30 14.20 -6.47 17.68
C VAL A 30 14.39 -7.86 18.27
N ILE A 31 14.90 -7.97 19.50
CA ILE A 31 15.01 -9.25 20.25
C ILE A 31 13.65 -9.95 20.35
N GLY A 32 12.56 -9.20 20.55
CA GLY A 32 11.19 -9.75 20.61
C GLY A 32 10.69 -10.38 19.31
N THR A 33 11.31 -10.11 18.15
CA THR A 33 10.90 -10.72 16.88
C THR A 33 11.19 -12.21 16.80
N ASN A 34 12.22 -12.68 17.52
CA ASN A 34 12.63 -14.08 17.61
C ASN A 34 11.51 -14.99 18.16
N ASP A 35 10.76 -14.51 19.15
CA ASP A 35 9.68 -15.31 19.75
C ASP A 35 8.54 -15.57 18.75
N SER A 36 8.28 -14.66 17.81
CA SER A 36 7.23 -14.82 16.79
C SER A 36 7.60 -15.83 15.69
N SER A 37 8.85 -15.77 15.21
CA SER A 37 9.33 -16.63 14.13
C SER A 37 9.47 -18.09 14.60
N ILE A 38 10.06 -18.30 15.78
CA ILE A 38 10.30 -19.64 16.34
C ILE A 38 8.97 -20.34 16.69
N VAL A 39 7.97 -19.60 17.20
CA VAL A 39 6.61 -20.15 17.40
C VAL A 39 5.98 -20.61 16.09
N SER A 40 6.20 -19.88 14.99
CA SER A 40 5.66 -20.23 13.68
C SER A 40 6.36 -21.46 13.08
N LYS A 41 7.70 -21.54 13.17
CA LYS A 41 8.47 -22.75 12.83
C LYS A 41 8.01 -23.97 13.67
N ARG A 42 7.76 -23.79 14.97
CA ARG A 42 7.28 -24.86 15.87
C ARG A 42 5.85 -25.32 15.55
N SER A 43 4.99 -24.41 15.09
CA SER A 43 3.65 -24.78 14.59
C SER A 43 3.77 -25.73 13.40
N ALA A 44 4.62 -25.40 12.42
CA ALA A 44 4.87 -26.23 11.24
C ALA A 44 5.48 -27.60 11.62
N GLU A 45 6.44 -27.63 12.55
CA GLU A 45 7.01 -28.89 13.09
C GLU A 45 5.95 -29.81 13.69
N ARG A 46 5.07 -29.27 14.53
CA ARG A 46 4.00 -30.09 15.14
C ARG A 46 2.96 -30.54 14.13
N ALA A 47 2.76 -29.78 13.05
CA ALA A 47 1.83 -30.12 11.98
C ALA A 47 2.43 -31.10 10.95
N GLY A 48 3.69 -31.54 11.10
CA GLY A 48 4.31 -32.55 10.24
C GLY A 48 4.88 -32.01 8.92
N TYR A 49 5.08 -30.70 8.81
CA TYR A 49 5.66 -30.10 7.61
C TYR A 49 7.14 -30.46 7.42
N PHE A 50 7.87 -30.75 8.49
CA PHE A 50 9.26 -31.20 8.40
C PHE A 50 9.32 -32.73 8.50
N LYS A 51 10.05 -33.37 7.57
CA LYS A 51 10.29 -34.83 7.59
C LYS A 51 11.08 -35.28 8.82
N HIS A 52 12.01 -34.44 9.26
CA HIS A 52 12.91 -34.72 10.38
C HIS A 52 12.65 -33.78 11.56
N PRO A 53 12.90 -34.21 12.81
CA PRO A 53 12.78 -33.34 13.98
C PRO A 53 13.57 -32.05 13.81
N GLN A 54 12.92 -30.91 14.11
CA GLN A 54 13.58 -29.60 14.08
C GLN A 54 14.12 -29.21 15.46
N HIS A 55 13.70 -29.89 16.52
CA HIS A 55 14.08 -29.64 17.91
C HIS A 55 13.61 -28.27 18.46
N LEU A 56 12.66 -27.61 17.79
CA LEU A 56 12.12 -26.30 18.19
C LEU A 56 11.32 -26.37 19.50
N ARG A 57 10.89 -27.57 19.92
CA ARG A 57 10.14 -27.79 21.17
C ARG A 57 10.85 -27.29 22.43
N HIS A 58 12.18 -27.25 22.42
CA HIS A 58 12.99 -26.81 23.57
C HIS A 58 13.12 -25.30 23.66
N PHE A 59 12.79 -24.59 22.58
CA PHE A 59 12.94 -23.15 22.45
C PHE A 59 11.59 -22.40 22.50
N VAL A 60 10.47 -23.12 22.63
CA VAL A 60 9.12 -22.54 22.71
C VAL A 60 8.46 -22.93 24.02
N GLN A 61 8.24 -21.96 24.91
CA GLN A 61 7.59 -22.19 26.21
C GLN A 61 6.11 -22.56 26.06
N LYS A 62 5.36 -21.84 25.20
CA LYS A 62 3.93 -22.05 24.98
C LYS A 62 3.64 -22.30 23.51
N PHE A 63 3.07 -23.46 23.21
CA PHE A 63 2.67 -23.81 21.85
C PHE A 63 1.50 -22.93 21.37
N GLN A 64 1.61 -22.44 20.14
CA GLN A 64 0.53 -21.75 19.42
C GLN A 64 0.46 -22.31 17.99
N ARG A 65 -0.72 -22.80 17.59
CA ARG A 65 -0.97 -23.24 16.21
C ARG A 65 -1.14 -22.02 15.30
N ARG A 66 -0.56 -22.08 14.11
CA ARG A 66 -0.72 -21.10 13.02
C ARG A 66 -1.58 -21.69 11.89
N ALA A 67 -2.09 -20.82 11.02
CA ALA A 67 -2.83 -21.23 9.83
C ALA A 67 -1.93 -21.99 8.84
N PRO A 68 -2.49 -22.87 7.99
CA PRO A 68 -1.73 -23.61 6.98
C PRO A 68 -0.83 -22.73 6.11
N LEU A 69 -1.30 -21.55 5.68
CA LEU A 69 -0.50 -20.54 4.97
C LEU A 69 0.82 -20.21 5.67
N ILE A 70 0.77 -19.97 6.98
CA ILE A 70 1.95 -19.61 7.78
C ILE A 70 2.85 -20.83 7.97
N ASN A 71 2.28 -22.01 8.23
CA ASN A 71 3.07 -23.24 8.37
C ASN A 71 3.85 -23.52 7.09
N LEU A 72 3.17 -23.53 5.94
CA LEU A 72 3.77 -23.79 4.64
C LEU A 72 4.84 -22.74 4.28
N GLY A 73 4.55 -21.44 4.44
CA GLY A 73 5.52 -20.39 4.14
C GLY A 73 6.76 -20.44 5.03
N TYR A 74 6.63 -20.73 6.33
CA TYR A 74 7.78 -20.91 7.23
C TYR A 74 8.55 -22.21 6.94
N THR A 75 7.89 -23.26 6.47
CA THR A 75 8.57 -24.47 6.01
C THR A 75 9.39 -24.23 4.76
N ILE A 76 8.84 -23.56 3.73
CA ILE A 76 9.59 -23.20 2.52
C ILE A 76 10.77 -22.29 2.89
N ARG A 77 10.57 -21.32 3.79
CA ARG A 77 11.61 -20.44 4.30
C ARG A 77 12.75 -21.22 4.96
N THR A 78 12.41 -22.14 5.86
CA THR A 78 13.41 -22.97 6.57
C THR A 78 14.13 -23.91 5.60
N LEU A 79 13.39 -24.51 4.66
CA LEU A 79 13.93 -25.37 3.63
C LEU A 79 14.95 -24.63 2.74
N CYS A 80 14.65 -23.40 2.31
CA CYS A 80 15.59 -22.60 1.51
C CYS A 80 16.94 -22.41 2.22
N VAL A 81 16.93 -22.08 3.52
CA VAL A 81 18.17 -21.93 4.31
C VAL A 81 18.91 -23.26 4.43
N ASP A 82 18.18 -24.35 4.73
CA ASP A 82 18.76 -25.69 4.86
C ASP A 82 19.40 -26.17 3.54
N LEU A 83 18.79 -25.85 2.39
CA LEU A 83 19.33 -26.17 1.07
C LEU A 83 20.57 -25.35 0.70
N VAL A 84 20.66 -24.09 1.15
CA VAL A 84 21.88 -23.28 1.01
C VAL A 84 23.03 -23.91 1.80
N ILE A 85 22.79 -24.24 3.07
CA ILE A 85 23.79 -24.90 3.93
C ILE A 85 24.21 -26.23 3.31
N LYS A 86 23.25 -27.04 2.84
CA LYS A 86 23.53 -28.31 2.17
C LYS A 86 24.41 -28.12 0.93
N ARG A 87 24.08 -27.18 0.02
CA ARG A 87 24.87 -26.93 -1.19
C ARG A 87 26.32 -26.54 -0.84
N PHE A 88 26.52 -25.76 0.23
CA PHE A 88 27.85 -25.39 0.70
C PHE A 88 28.64 -26.59 1.26
N LEU A 89 27.99 -27.43 2.08
CA LEU A 89 28.59 -28.65 2.64
C LEU A 89 28.96 -29.66 1.55
N ASP A 90 28.07 -29.89 0.58
CA ASP A 90 28.30 -30.79 -0.56
C ASP A 90 29.52 -30.33 -1.38
N GLY A 91 29.67 -29.01 -1.58
CA GLY A 91 30.82 -28.43 -2.27
C GLY A 91 32.14 -28.64 -1.55
N ALA A 92 32.14 -28.57 -0.21
CA ALA A 92 33.31 -28.88 0.59
C ALA A 92 33.68 -30.38 0.54
N HIS A 93 32.68 -31.27 0.53
CA HIS A 93 32.90 -32.71 0.46
C HIS A 93 33.54 -33.15 -0.87
N ALA A 94 33.05 -32.63 -2.01
CA ALA A 94 33.60 -32.95 -3.33
C ALA A 94 35.11 -32.67 -3.43
N ARG A 95 35.57 -31.52 -2.87
CA ARG A 95 37.00 -31.17 -2.82
C ARG A 95 37.83 -32.18 -2.02
N SER A 96 37.28 -32.72 -0.94
CA SER A 96 38.00 -33.69 -0.10
C SER A 96 38.22 -35.04 -0.78
N GLN A 97 37.44 -35.37 -1.82
CA GLN A 97 37.59 -36.62 -2.58
C GLN A 97 38.57 -36.47 -3.76
N ASP A 98 38.59 -35.33 -4.46
CA ASP A 98 39.53 -35.11 -5.59
C ASP A 98 41.01 -35.09 -5.17
N ASP A 99 41.31 -34.78 -3.91
CA ASP A 99 42.67 -34.85 -3.35
C ASP A 99 43.19 -36.30 -3.16
N SER A 100 42.36 -37.33 -3.37
CA SER A 100 42.77 -38.74 -3.23
C SER A 100 43.51 -39.32 -4.46
N ASP A 101 43.58 -38.57 -5.57
CA ASP A 101 44.29 -38.97 -6.81
C ASP A 101 45.83 -38.70 -6.79
N GLY A 102 46.39 -38.37 -5.62
CA GLY A 102 47.82 -38.48 -5.34
C GLY A 102 48.76 -37.47 -6.04
N ARG A 103 48.24 -36.38 -6.61
CA ARG A 103 49.07 -35.37 -7.33
C ARG A 103 49.20 -33.99 -6.66
N SER A 104 48.62 -33.76 -5.48
CA SER A 104 48.74 -32.48 -4.77
C SER A 104 49.57 -32.62 -3.47
N ILE A 105 50.54 -31.71 -3.25
CA ILE A 105 51.51 -31.72 -2.14
C ILE A 105 51.01 -30.92 -0.91
N HIS A 106 49.74 -30.55 -0.83
CA HIS A 106 49.18 -29.88 0.35
C HIS A 106 48.10 -30.73 1.05
N PRO A 107 48.41 -31.37 2.18
CA PRO A 107 47.41 -32.03 3.01
C PRO A 107 46.82 -31.00 3.98
N SER A 108 45.59 -30.53 3.75
CA SER A 108 44.76 -30.07 4.86
C SER A 108 43.31 -30.45 4.61
N LYS A 109 42.76 -31.30 5.50
CA LYS A 109 41.32 -31.39 5.71
C LYS A 109 40.85 -29.99 6.13
N SER A 110 40.45 -29.17 5.16
CA SER A 110 39.98 -27.80 5.45
C SER A 110 38.70 -27.90 6.27
N LYS A 111 38.72 -27.35 7.50
CA LYS A 111 37.59 -27.42 8.43
C LYS A 111 36.50 -26.47 8.00
N VAL A 112 35.32 -26.98 7.74
CA VAL A 112 34.17 -26.16 7.35
C VAL A 112 33.61 -25.42 8.56
N VAL A 113 33.39 -24.11 8.42
CA VAL A 113 32.79 -23.28 9.46
C VAL A 113 31.45 -22.70 9.00
N LEU A 114 30.41 -22.92 9.79
CA LEU A 114 29.08 -22.33 9.61
C LEU A 114 28.89 -21.24 10.67
N VAL A 115 28.54 -20.03 10.24
CA VAL A 115 28.29 -18.89 11.14
C VAL A 115 26.89 -18.37 10.89
N ASN A 116 26.01 -18.53 11.88
CA ASN A 116 24.62 -18.10 11.82
C ASN A 116 24.47 -16.75 12.52
N LEU A 117 24.22 -15.70 11.74
CA LEU A 117 24.20 -14.30 12.18
C LEU A 117 22.78 -13.87 12.56
N GLY A 118 22.60 -13.45 13.81
CA GLY A 118 21.28 -13.20 14.38
C GLY A 118 20.49 -14.49 14.51
N CYS A 119 21.12 -15.50 15.11
CA CYS A 119 20.62 -16.87 15.13
C CYS A 119 19.29 -17.03 15.87
N GLY A 120 18.93 -16.10 16.75
CA GLY A 120 17.81 -16.24 17.68
C GLY A 120 17.87 -17.59 18.41
N TYR A 121 16.73 -18.27 18.47
CA TYR A 121 16.67 -19.65 18.97
C TYR A 121 16.66 -20.71 17.86
N ASP A 122 17.29 -20.43 16.71
CA ASP A 122 17.38 -21.41 15.62
C ASP A 122 18.13 -22.68 16.09
N PRO A 123 17.59 -23.89 15.88
CA PRO A 123 18.21 -25.15 16.29
C PRO A 123 19.16 -25.75 15.23
N GLY A 124 19.61 -24.98 14.23
CA GLY A 124 20.39 -25.39 13.07
C GLY A 124 21.52 -26.38 13.37
N PHE A 125 22.34 -26.10 14.37
CA PHE A 125 23.39 -27.02 14.83
C PHE A 125 22.84 -28.41 15.18
N PHE A 126 21.79 -28.46 15.99
CA PHE A 126 21.19 -29.72 16.43
C PHE A 126 20.51 -30.47 15.29
N LYS A 127 19.92 -29.76 14.32
CA LYS A 127 19.39 -30.38 13.10
C LYS A 127 20.48 -31.13 12.33
N LEU A 128 21.68 -30.55 12.26
CA LEU A 128 22.83 -31.15 11.56
C LEU A 128 23.42 -32.35 12.30
N VAL A 129 23.48 -32.30 13.65
CA VAL A 129 24.10 -33.38 14.45
C VAL A 129 23.15 -34.53 14.78
N LEU A 130 21.89 -34.22 15.10
CA LEU A 130 20.88 -35.20 15.52
C LEU A 130 19.99 -35.67 14.37
N GLY A 131 20.02 -34.98 13.22
CA GLY A 131 19.23 -35.32 12.06
C GLY A 131 19.71 -36.59 11.35
N SER A 132 18.80 -37.19 10.58
CA SER A 132 19.10 -38.31 9.66
C SER A 132 20.17 -37.91 8.63
N ASN A 133 20.97 -38.87 8.17
CA ASN A 133 22.08 -38.70 7.19
C ASN A 133 21.73 -38.00 5.85
N ASP A 134 20.50 -37.53 5.63
CA ASP A 134 20.06 -36.85 4.40
C ASP A 134 20.74 -35.49 4.16
N LEU A 135 21.26 -34.86 5.21
CA LEU A 135 22.07 -33.63 5.12
C LEU A 135 23.57 -33.91 4.85
N GLY A 136 23.95 -35.17 4.61
CA GLY A 136 25.25 -35.53 4.01
C GLY A 136 26.49 -35.29 4.86
N LEU A 137 26.38 -35.13 6.18
CA LEU A 137 27.54 -34.82 7.03
C LEU A 137 28.38 -36.07 7.35
N GLN A 138 29.35 -36.38 6.47
CA GLN A 138 30.44 -37.33 6.76
C GLN A 138 31.75 -36.65 7.21
N GLN A 139 31.78 -35.32 7.27
CA GLN A 139 32.98 -34.53 7.56
C GLN A 139 32.90 -33.76 8.87
N GLU A 140 34.06 -33.42 9.43
CA GLU A 140 34.16 -32.56 10.60
C GLU A 140 33.77 -31.11 10.27
N PHE A 141 32.94 -30.48 11.11
CA PHE A 141 32.52 -29.09 10.93
C PHE A 141 32.47 -28.31 12.24
N GLN A 142 32.53 -27.00 12.11
CA GLN A 142 32.39 -26.05 13.22
C GLN A 142 31.17 -25.18 12.99
N TYR A 143 30.43 -24.88 14.06
CA TYR A 143 29.20 -24.11 13.98
C TYR A 143 29.20 -23.02 15.05
N ILE A 144 28.92 -21.79 14.64
CA ILE A 144 28.89 -20.61 15.51
C ILE A 144 27.52 -19.95 15.38
N ASP A 145 26.82 -19.88 16.50
CA ASP A 145 25.59 -19.08 16.61
C ASP A 145 25.93 -17.72 17.22
N VAL A 146 25.54 -16.66 16.53
CA VAL A 146 25.82 -15.27 16.91
C VAL A 146 24.53 -14.50 17.11
N ASP A 147 24.36 -13.87 18.26
CA ASP A 147 23.25 -12.96 18.54
C ASP A 147 23.61 -12.03 19.71
N TYR A 148 22.70 -11.13 20.10
CA TYR A 148 22.85 -10.29 21.27
C TYR A 148 23.21 -11.13 22.52
N PRO A 149 24.10 -10.63 23.39
CA PRO A 149 24.55 -11.35 24.58
C PRO A 149 23.41 -11.91 25.45
N GLU A 150 22.30 -11.19 25.57
CA GLU A 150 21.12 -11.60 26.33
C GLU A 150 20.39 -12.79 25.69
N LEU A 151 20.27 -12.81 24.36
CA LEU A 151 19.64 -13.92 23.62
C LEU A 151 20.52 -15.17 23.67
N ILE A 152 21.82 -15.01 23.49
CA ILE A 152 22.79 -16.10 23.58
C ILE A 152 22.80 -16.71 24.99
N SER A 153 22.76 -15.87 26.03
CA SER A 153 22.69 -16.35 27.42
C SER A 153 21.43 -17.17 27.68
N ARG A 154 20.26 -16.71 27.17
CA ARG A 154 19.00 -17.47 27.26
C ARG A 154 19.05 -18.77 26.47
N LYS A 155 19.59 -18.75 25.25
CA LYS A 155 19.75 -19.95 24.41
C LYS A 155 20.62 -20.99 25.08
N HIS A 156 21.75 -20.58 25.67
CA HIS A 156 22.64 -21.45 26.45
C HIS A 156 21.88 -22.08 27.63
N GLN A 157 21.10 -21.29 28.38
CA GLN A 157 20.28 -21.80 29.48
C GLN A 157 19.24 -22.83 29.00
N MET A 158 18.53 -22.56 27.90
CA MET A 158 17.53 -23.47 27.34
C MET A 158 18.14 -24.80 26.87
N ILE A 159 19.31 -24.75 26.22
CA ILE A 159 20.05 -25.95 25.83
C ILE A 159 20.49 -26.73 27.08
N SER A 160 21.02 -26.04 28.10
CA SER A 160 21.49 -26.65 29.35
C SER A 160 20.37 -27.33 30.14
N GLN A 161 19.14 -26.82 30.05
CA GLN A 161 17.96 -27.41 30.69
C GLN A 161 17.35 -28.57 29.89
N SER A 162 17.62 -28.64 28.58
CA SER A 162 17.13 -29.72 27.73
C SER A 162 18.03 -30.95 27.83
N LYS A 163 17.50 -32.04 28.39
CA LYS A 163 18.23 -33.32 28.46
C LYS A 163 18.66 -33.83 27.07
N GLU A 164 17.81 -33.65 26.07
CA GLU A 164 18.06 -34.11 24.69
C GLU A 164 19.19 -33.30 24.03
N LEU A 165 19.12 -31.97 24.08
CA LEU A 165 20.12 -31.12 23.44
C LEU A 165 21.46 -31.16 24.20
N CYS A 166 21.41 -31.18 25.53
CA CYS A 166 22.60 -31.23 26.36
C CYS A 166 23.35 -32.57 26.23
N SER A 167 22.65 -33.68 25.93
CA SER A 167 23.29 -35.00 25.77
C SER A 167 24.19 -35.14 24.55
N VAL A 168 24.19 -34.17 23.63
CA VAL A 168 25.10 -34.13 22.46
C VAL A 168 26.55 -33.85 22.87
N PHE A 169 26.76 -33.26 24.03
CA PHE A 169 28.05 -32.78 24.51
C PHE A 169 28.42 -33.41 25.84
N ASP A 170 29.73 -33.46 26.13
CA ASP A 170 30.21 -33.70 27.49
C ASP A 170 30.32 -32.36 28.23
N GLY A 171 29.40 -32.11 29.17
CA GLY A 171 29.49 -30.95 30.07
C GLY A 171 29.03 -29.59 29.53
N PHE A 172 28.10 -29.53 28.56
CA PHE A 172 27.59 -28.25 27.99
C PHE A 172 27.15 -27.22 29.03
N ALA A 173 26.46 -27.63 30.10
CA ALA A 173 26.00 -26.72 31.15
C ALA A 173 27.14 -25.98 31.89
N LYS A 174 28.38 -26.48 31.81
CA LYS A 174 29.59 -25.85 32.37
C LYS A 174 30.36 -25.02 31.34
N SER A 175 29.99 -25.09 30.06
CA SER A 175 30.61 -24.31 28.99
C SER A 175 30.28 -22.83 29.13
N THR A 176 31.19 -21.98 28.66
CA THR A 176 30.99 -20.52 28.65
C THR A 176 30.80 -20.05 27.21
N PRO A 177 29.80 -19.19 26.92
CA PRO A 177 29.71 -18.51 25.64
C PRO A 177 31.04 -17.85 25.24
N GLY A 178 31.37 -17.88 23.95
CA GLY A 178 32.66 -17.44 23.40
C GLY A 178 33.76 -18.50 23.42
N SER A 179 33.45 -19.75 23.79
CA SER A 179 34.37 -20.89 23.73
C SER A 179 33.79 -22.05 22.94
N TRP A 180 34.66 -22.87 22.35
CA TRP A 180 34.28 -24.11 21.67
C TRP A 180 33.88 -25.19 22.67
N ILE A 181 32.82 -25.93 22.33
CA ILE A 181 32.52 -27.23 22.92
C ILE A 181 32.40 -28.29 21.82
N GLN A 182 33.01 -29.45 22.04
CA GLN A 182 33.01 -30.55 21.08
C GLN A 182 31.88 -31.54 21.39
N THR A 183 31.28 -32.11 20.35
CA THR A 183 30.33 -33.21 20.48
C THR A 183 31.01 -34.48 21.00
N ILE A 184 30.24 -35.36 21.65
CA ILE A 184 30.77 -36.61 22.24
C ILE A 184 31.43 -37.51 21.18
N ASP A 185 30.91 -37.51 19.96
CA ASP A 185 31.46 -38.29 18.84
C ASP A 185 32.69 -37.65 18.18
N GLY A 186 33.08 -36.45 18.63
CA GLY A 186 34.24 -35.71 18.14
C GLY A 186 34.05 -35.05 16.77
N LYS A 187 32.91 -35.24 16.10
CA LYS A 187 32.71 -34.84 14.70
C LYS A 187 32.36 -33.36 14.51
N ALA A 188 31.84 -32.69 15.54
CA ALA A 188 31.46 -31.29 15.42
C ALA A 188 31.91 -30.46 16.63
N CYS A 189 32.17 -29.18 16.38
CA CYS A 189 32.37 -28.19 17.44
C CYS A 189 31.28 -27.11 17.34
N TYR A 190 30.76 -26.70 18.48
CA TYR A 190 29.74 -25.67 18.60
C TYR A 190 30.24 -24.52 19.47
N ALA A 191 29.92 -23.30 19.09
CA ALA A 191 30.18 -22.10 19.89
C ALA A 191 28.98 -21.17 19.86
N LEU A 192 28.73 -20.55 21.01
CA LEU A 192 27.71 -19.51 21.19
C LEU A 192 28.42 -18.18 21.40
N LEU A 193 28.26 -17.22 20.50
CA LEU A 193 28.96 -15.94 20.55
C LEU A 193 27.97 -14.79 20.80
N GLY A 194 27.98 -14.24 22.01
CA GLY A 194 27.18 -13.07 22.38
C GLY A 194 27.82 -11.78 21.88
N CYS A 195 27.28 -11.18 20.83
CA CYS A 195 27.79 -9.92 20.28
C CYS A 195 26.69 -9.13 19.55
N ASP A 196 26.70 -7.81 19.70
CA ASP A 196 25.90 -6.93 18.85
C ASP A 196 26.59 -6.79 17.48
N LEU A 197 25.94 -7.26 16.42
CA LEU A 197 26.47 -7.19 15.04
C LEU A 197 26.72 -5.76 14.56
N CYS A 198 26.09 -4.75 15.17
CA CYS A 198 26.36 -3.33 14.90
C CYS A 198 27.71 -2.85 15.48
N GLN A 199 28.30 -3.62 16.41
CA GLN A 199 29.66 -3.44 16.93
C GLN A 199 30.64 -4.28 16.10
N THR A 200 30.64 -4.05 14.80
CA THR A 200 31.30 -4.89 13.79
C THR A 200 32.77 -5.19 14.11
N SER A 201 33.57 -4.20 14.51
CA SER A 201 34.99 -4.44 14.83
C SER A 201 35.18 -5.42 16.00
N GLN A 202 34.34 -5.33 17.03
CA GLN A 202 34.40 -6.24 18.18
C GLN A 202 33.96 -7.65 17.78
N PHE A 203 32.89 -7.76 16.99
CA PHE A 203 32.41 -9.04 16.46
C PHE A 203 33.49 -9.74 15.64
N VAL A 204 34.08 -9.04 14.67
CA VAL A 204 35.12 -9.60 13.79
C VAL A 204 36.36 -9.99 14.58
N SER A 205 36.81 -9.16 15.53
CA SER A 205 37.94 -9.52 16.42
C SER A 205 37.65 -10.79 17.21
N SER A 206 36.47 -10.88 17.83
CA SER A 206 36.07 -12.04 18.63
C SER A 206 35.96 -13.31 17.78
N LEU A 207 35.50 -13.18 16.53
CA LEU A 207 35.42 -14.28 15.58
C LEU A 207 36.82 -14.76 15.16
N ILE A 208 37.74 -13.84 14.86
CA ILE A 208 39.15 -14.16 14.53
C ILE A 208 39.82 -14.88 15.70
N ASP A 209 39.62 -14.39 16.93
CA ASP A 209 40.17 -14.98 18.15
C ASP A 209 39.62 -16.40 18.37
N LEU A 210 38.32 -16.59 18.20
CA LEU A 210 37.66 -17.90 18.33
C LEU A 210 38.14 -18.91 17.28
N LEU A 211 38.36 -18.45 16.04
CA LEU A 211 38.87 -19.26 14.95
C LEU A 211 40.40 -19.45 14.99
N LYS A 212 41.12 -18.73 15.87
CA LYS A 212 42.59 -18.73 15.96
C LYS A 212 43.27 -18.48 14.61
N GLY A 213 42.65 -17.68 13.74
CA GLY A 213 43.13 -17.40 12.39
C GLY A 213 42.96 -18.53 11.35
N GLN A 214 42.22 -19.61 11.65
CA GLN A 214 41.84 -20.62 10.64
C GLN A 214 40.72 -20.08 9.74
N MET A 215 41.00 -19.84 8.45
CA MET A 215 40.10 -19.10 7.54
C MET A 215 39.64 -19.90 6.30
N ASP A 216 39.87 -21.20 6.28
CA ASP A 216 39.67 -22.01 5.06
C ASP A 216 38.25 -22.59 5.02
N HIS A 217 37.33 -21.80 4.45
CA HIS A 217 35.91 -22.10 4.13
C HIS A 217 34.87 -21.82 5.22
N ILE A 218 34.34 -20.59 5.18
CA ILE A 218 33.32 -20.08 6.09
C ILE A 218 32.05 -19.73 5.31
N LEU A 219 30.89 -20.21 5.76
CA LEU A 219 29.58 -19.74 5.31
C LEU A 219 28.95 -18.88 6.40
N PHE A 220 28.68 -17.62 6.08
CA PHE A 220 27.85 -16.72 6.86
C PHE A 220 26.41 -16.83 6.39
N VAL A 221 25.49 -17.14 7.30
CA VAL A 221 24.05 -17.21 7.03
C VAL A 221 23.32 -16.14 7.83
N SER A 222 22.48 -15.34 7.17
CA SER A 222 21.60 -14.35 7.78
C SER A 222 20.14 -14.62 7.37
N GLU A 223 19.34 -15.21 8.25
CA GLU A 223 17.91 -15.47 8.01
C GLU A 223 17.04 -14.36 8.64
N VAL A 224 16.70 -13.32 7.87
CA VAL A 224 15.87 -12.17 8.30
C VAL A 224 16.38 -11.56 9.60
N SER A 225 17.68 -11.28 9.67
CA SER A 225 18.35 -10.70 10.83
C SER A 225 19.04 -9.37 10.48
N THR A 226 19.94 -9.39 9.50
CA THR A 226 20.69 -8.20 9.07
C THR A 226 19.79 -7.12 8.44
N VAL A 227 18.61 -7.49 7.94
CA VAL A 227 17.59 -6.57 7.43
C VAL A 227 17.07 -5.57 8.48
N TYR A 228 17.18 -5.87 9.78
CA TYR A 228 16.79 -4.95 10.85
C TYR A 228 17.88 -3.94 11.22
N MET A 229 19.14 -4.19 10.82
CA MET A 229 20.28 -3.34 11.16
C MET A 229 20.17 -1.96 10.49
N PRO A 230 20.71 -0.89 11.08
CA PRO A 230 20.95 0.35 10.35
C PRO A 230 21.73 0.06 9.05
N PRO A 231 21.35 0.63 7.89
CA PRO A 231 21.97 0.27 6.62
C PRO A 231 23.49 0.48 6.62
N GLU A 232 23.98 1.54 7.25
CA GLU A 232 25.42 1.84 7.34
C GLU A 232 26.15 0.76 8.13
N LYS A 233 25.54 0.25 9.21
CA LYS A 233 26.09 -0.84 10.03
C LYS A 233 26.05 -2.18 9.34
N SER A 234 25.03 -2.44 8.54
CA SER A 234 24.98 -3.65 7.71
C SER A 234 26.06 -3.63 6.62
N GLU A 235 26.34 -2.47 6.01
CA GLU A 235 27.43 -2.32 5.04
C GLU A 235 28.81 -2.45 5.70
N GLU A 236 28.99 -1.86 6.90
CA GLU A 236 30.20 -2.02 7.71
C GLU A 236 30.49 -3.50 7.99
N LEU A 237 29.46 -4.27 8.38
CA LEU A 237 29.55 -5.71 8.61
C LEU A 237 29.96 -6.48 7.35
N LEU A 238 29.26 -6.28 6.23
CA LEU A 238 29.58 -6.97 4.97
C LEU A 238 31.01 -6.67 4.51
N ASN A 239 31.41 -5.40 4.58
CA ASN A 239 32.76 -4.97 4.24
C ASN A 239 33.80 -5.66 5.13
N ALA A 240 33.63 -5.62 6.45
CA ALA A 240 34.57 -6.20 7.40
C ALA A 240 34.71 -7.72 7.24
N LEU A 241 33.61 -8.43 6.96
CA LEU A 241 33.61 -9.88 6.71
C LEU A 241 34.30 -10.22 5.40
N SER A 242 34.01 -9.50 4.31
CA SER A 242 34.64 -9.73 3.01
C SER A 242 36.17 -9.50 3.04
N GLN A 243 36.63 -8.51 3.80
CA GLN A 243 38.05 -8.21 3.96
C GLN A 243 38.77 -9.19 4.88
N SER A 244 38.15 -9.55 6.01
CA SER A 244 38.77 -10.43 7.01
C SER A 244 38.73 -11.91 6.60
N PHE A 245 37.75 -12.30 5.78
CA PHE A 245 37.54 -13.68 5.32
C PHE A 245 37.33 -13.72 3.80
N PRO A 246 38.39 -13.53 2.96
CA PRO A 246 38.25 -13.42 1.51
C PRO A 246 37.69 -14.67 0.79
N LYS A 247 37.79 -15.84 1.42
CA LYS A 247 37.25 -17.12 0.92
C LYS A 247 35.84 -17.42 1.43
N SER A 248 35.22 -16.50 2.17
CA SER A 248 33.90 -16.73 2.76
C SER A 248 32.78 -16.64 1.73
N VAL A 249 31.71 -17.37 2.02
CA VAL A 249 30.43 -17.28 1.33
C VAL A 249 29.47 -16.52 2.24
N TRP A 250 28.79 -15.53 1.69
CA TRP A 250 27.68 -14.86 2.34
C TRP A 250 26.36 -15.39 1.77
N ALA A 251 25.43 -15.76 2.64
CA ALA A 251 24.07 -16.09 2.25
C ALA A 251 23.05 -15.36 3.12
N CYS A 252 22.02 -14.81 2.49
CA CYS A 252 20.89 -14.23 3.22
C CYS A 252 19.54 -14.68 2.66
N LEU A 253 18.57 -14.74 3.56
CA LEU A 253 17.15 -14.79 3.24
C LEU A 253 16.49 -13.55 3.85
N GLU A 254 16.00 -12.65 3.02
CA GLU A 254 15.41 -11.38 3.47
C GLU A 254 14.35 -10.84 2.51
N GLN A 255 13.61 -9.83 2.97
CA GLN A 255 12.52 -9.25 2.21
C GLN A 255 13.01 -8.33 1.09
N VAL A 256 12.31 -8.38 -0.04
CA VAL A 256 12.43 -7.46 -1.17
C VAL A 256 11.07 -6.88 -1.56
N LEU A 257 11.11 -5.74 -2.21
CA LEU A 257 9.99 -5.00 -2.79
C LEU A 257 10.09 -5.01 -4.31
N ARG A 258 8.96 -4.77 -4.96
CA ARG A 258 8.90 -4.50 -6.39
C ARG A 258 9.25 -3.04 -6.68
N PRO A 259 9.69 -2.72 -7.92
CA PRO A 259 9.91 -1.33 -8.32
C PRO A 259 8.67 -0.45 -8.14
N THR A 260 7.48 -1.01 -8.42
CA THR A 260 6.19 -0.36 -8.14
C THR A 260 5.61 -0.87 -6.81
N PRO A 261 5.12 0.02 -5.93
CA PRO A 261 4.48 -0.38 -4.67
C PRO A 261 3.29 -1.33 -4.88
N THR A 262 3.22 -2.38 -4.06
CA THR A 262 2.11 -3.35 -4.06
C THR A 262 1.35 -3.29 -2.74
N ALA A 263 0.05 -3.63 -2.76
CA ALA A 263 -0.77 -3.69 -1.55
C ALA A 263 -0.18 -4.63 -0.48
N PHE A 264 0.45 -5.73 -0.90
CA PHE A 264 1.16 -6.65 -0.02
C PHE A 264 2.37 -5.98 0.66
N SER A 265 3.23 -5.34 -0.13
CA SER A 265 4.44 -4.68 0.36
C SER A 265 4.12 -3.56 1.37
N GLU A 266 3.11 -2.73 1.09
CA GLU A 266 2.69 -1.69 2.01
C GLU A 266 2.18 -2.26 3.34
N THR A 267 1.40 -3.33 3.28
CA THR A 267 0.82 -3.97 4.47
C THR A 267 1.92 -4.62 5.32
N MET A 268 2.88 -5.27 4.67
CA MET A 268 4.07 -5.82 5.32
C MET A 268 4.90 -4.71 6.01
N LEU A 269 5.21 -3.62 5.31
CA LEU A 269 5.98 -2.51 5.91
C LEU A 269 5.25 -1.84 7.07
N LYS A 270 3.94 -1.58 6.93
CA LYS A 270 3.08 -1.05 8.01
C LYS A 270 3.08 -1.96 9.24
N HIS A 271 3.08 -3.27 9.04
CA HIS A 271 3.16 -4.25 10.13
C HIS A 271 4.46 -4.10 10.94
N PHE A 272 5.62 -4.13 10.28
CA PHE A 272 6.91 -3.98 10.95
C PHE A 272 7.11 -2.59 11.57
N GLN A 273 6.56 -1.54 10.95
CA GLN A 273 6.53 -0.20 11.53
C GLN A 273 5.70 -0.14 12.82
N LYS A 274 4.53 -0.79 12.85
CA LYS A 274 3.67 -0.90 14.05
C LYS A 274 4.36 -1.65 15.19
N LEU A 275 5.14 -2.68 14.86
CA LEU A 275 5.97 -3.42 15.83
C LEU A 275 7.22 -2.64 16.28
N GLN A 276 7.48 -1.46 15.70
CA GLN A 276 8.68 -0.65 15.94
C GLN A 276 9.98 -1.39 15.58
N THR A 277 9.91 -2.32 14.64
CA THR A 277 11.03 -3.12 14.11
C THR A 277 11.11 -2.97 12.58
N PRO A 278 11.34 -1.75 12.06
CA PRO A 278 11.31 -1.49 10.62
C PRO A 278 12.35 -2.32 9.87
N LEU A 279 11.99 -2.80 8.68
CA LEU A 279 12.87 -3.53 7.75
C LEU A 279 13.82 -2.54 7.04
N ARG A 280 14.80 -2.02 7.78
CA ARG A 280 15.71 -0.95 7.32
C ARG A 280 16.49 -1.34 6.06
N GLY A 281 16.99 -2.58 6.02
CA GLY A 281 17.70 -3.12 4.86
C GLY A 281 16.82 -3.14 3.61
N THR A 282 15.57 -3.60 3.74
CA THR A 282 14.60 -3.59 2.64
C THR A 282 14.20 -2.19 2.21
N ILE A 283 14.10 -1.22 3.13
CA ILE A 283 13.78 0.18 2.77
C ILE A 283 14.95 0.82 1.99
N GLN A 284 16.19 0.53 2.37
CA GLN A 284 17.38 1.06 1.69
C GLN A 284 17.67 0.34 0.36
N TYR A 285 17.48 -0.98 0.32
CA TYR A 285 17.75 -1.84 -0.82
C TYR A 285 16.48 -2.58 -1.24
N PRO A 286 15.49 -1.87 -1.80
CA PRO A 286 14.15 -2.41 -1.99
C PRO A 286 14.11 -3.53 -3.02
N THR A 287 14.78 -3.40 -4.15
CA THR A 287 14.64 -4.37 -5.25
C THR A 287 15.75 -5.42 -5.25
N ILE A 288 15.51 -6.53 -5.98
CA ILE A 288 16.53 -7.55 -6.26
C ILE A 288 17.78 -6.90 -6.85
N SER A 289 17.62 -5.98 -7.81
CA SER A 289 18.74 -5.26 -8.41
C SER A 289 19.52 -4.42 -7.39
N ASN A 290 18.85 -3.80 -6.40
CA ASN A 290 19.56 -3.09 -5.33
C ASN A 290 20.37 -4.04 -4.45
N GLN A 291 19.82 -5.21 -4.12
CA GLN A 291 20.52 -6.22 -3.31
C GLN A 291 21.72 -6.83 -4.05
N VAL A 292 21.57 -7.14 -5.34
CA VAL A 292 22.68 -7.59 -6.19
C VAL A 292 23.78 -6.54 -6.22
N ASN A 293 23.43 -5.27 -6.51
CA ASN A 293 24.39 -4.17 -6.54
C ASN A 293 25.08 -3.97 -5.18
N ARG A 294 24.37 -4.16 -4.07
CA ARG A 294 24.91 -4.07 -2.70
C ARG A 294 25.96 -5.16 -2.47
N LEU A 295 25.65 -6.41 -2.80
CA LEU A 295 26.54 -7.56 -2.55
C LEU A 295 27.76 -7.58 -3.50
N GLN A 296 27.58 -7.18 -4.76
CA GLN A 296 28.66 -7.12 -5.76
C GLN A 296 29.77 -6.09 -5.43
N LYS A 297 29.55 -5.19 -4.46
CA LYS A 297 30.60 -4.32 -3.89
C LYS A 297 31.69 -5.12 -3.17
N TYR A 298 31.33 -6.25 -2.59
CA TYR A 298 32.17 -7.01 -1.65
C TYR A 298 32.57 -8.39 -2.17
N TRP A 299 31.77 -8.98 -3.05
CA TRP A 299 32.04 -10.27 -3.68
C TRP A 299 32.02 -10.18 -5.22
N GLU A 300 32.64 -11.15 -5.90
CA GLU A 300 32.67 -11.19 -7.36
C GLU A 300 31.39 -11.75 -7.96
N ASN A 301 30.88 -12.84 -7.39
CA ASN A 301 29.70 -13.55 -7.86
C ASN A 301 28.55 -13.35 -6.90
N VAL A 302 27.37 -13.08 -7.45
CA VAL A 302 26.11 -13.01 -6.71
C VAL A 302 25.05 -13.80 -7.46
N GLU A 303 24.47 -14.77 -6.77
CA GLU A 303 23.32 -15.54 -7.23
C GLU A 303 22.11 -15.16 -6.38
N THR A 304 20.96 -14.92 -7.01
CA THR A 304 19.74 -14.65 -6.27
C THR A 304 18.47 -15.02 -7.04
N SER A 305 17.53 -15.60 -6.31
CA SER A 305 16.16 -15.85 -6.79
C SER A 305 15.17 -15.53 -5.67
N THR A 306 13.93 -15.24 -6.02
CA THR A 306 12.85 -15.16 -5.02
C THR A 306 12.55 -16.56 -4.48
N MET A 307 11.97 -16.65 -3.27
CA MET A 307 11.50 -17.93 -2.75
C MET A 307 10.44 -18.56 -3.66
N GLN A 308 9.70 -17.74 -4.42
CA GLN A 308 8.70 -18.24 -5.37
C GLN A 308 9.35 -18.88 -6.60
N GLU A 309 10.39 -18.27 -7.15
CA GLU A 309 11.15 -18.85 -8.26
C GLU A 309 11.75 -20.20 -7.85
N ILE A 310 12.34 -20.27 -6.65
CA ILE A 310 12.85 -21.53 -6.08
C ILE A 310 11.72 -22.55 -5.93
N TRP A 311 10.57 -22.12 -5.40
CA TRP A 311 9.43 -23.00 -5.21
C TRP A 311 8.91 -23.55 -6.54
N ASN A 312 8.77 -22.71 -7.56
CA ASN A 312 8.34 -23.10 -8.91
C ASN A 312 9.34 -24.07 -9.56
N ASP A 313 10.64 -23.86 -9.37
CA ASP A 313 11.66 -24.75 -9.90
C ASP A 313 11.61 -26.17 -9.30
N PHE A 314 10.96 -26.39 -8.16
CA PHE A 314 10.76 -27.75 -7.62
C PHE A 314 9.99 -28.63 -8.60
N ASP A 315 9.09 -28.05 -9.41
CA ASP A 315 8.31 -28.80 -10.39
C ASP A 315 9.20 -29.35 -11.52
N ASN A 316 10.40 -28.79 -11.74
CA ASN A 316 11.36 -29.23 -12.76
C ASN A 316 12.20 -30.44 -12.32
N PHE A 317 12.18 -30.84 -11.04
CA PHE A 317 13.02 -31.92 -10.51
C PHE A 317 12.17 -32.98 -9.77
N PRO A 318 12.21 -34.28 -10.15
CA PRO A 318 11.31 -35.31 -9.62
C PRO A 318 11.22 -35.39 -8.08
N ILE A 319 12.36 -35.46 -7.38
CA ILE A 319 12.39 -35.58 -5.90
C ILE A 319 11.85 -34.31 -5.22
N MET A 320 12.12 -33.13 -5.81
CA MET A 320 11.61 -31.86 -5.27
C MET A 320 10.11 -31.74 -5.50
N ARG A 321 9.63 -32.19 -6.66
CA ARG A 321 8.22 -32.26 -7.00
C ARG A 321 7.45 -33.16 -6.03
N GLU A 322 8.00 -34.32 -5.67
CA GLU A 322 7.44 -35.19 -4.63
C GLU A 322 7.35 -34.49 -3.27
N GLU A 323 8.40 -33.75 -2.88
CA GLU A 323 8.37 -33.00 -1.62
C GLU A 323 7.34 -31.87 -1.65
N ARG A 324 7.24 -31.14 -2.75
CA ARG A 324 6.23 -30.12 -2.95
C ARG A 324 4.82 -30.72 -2.87
N HIS A 325 4.57 -31.83 -3.55
CA HIS A 325 3.31 -32.55 -3.47
C HIS A 325 2.97 -32.99 -2.04
N ARG A 326 3.95 -33.53 -1.31
CA ARG A 326 3.78 -33.88 0.11
C ARG A 326 3.38 -32.67 0.94
N LEU A 327 4.11 -31.55 0.82
CA LEU A 327 3.84 -30.33 1.59
C LEU A 327 2.44 -29.76 1.29
N MET A 328 2.02 -29.82 0.02
CA MET A 328 0.71 -29.33 -0.41
C MET A 328 -0.47 -30.21 0.05
N THR A 329 -0.22 -31.44 0.48
CA THR A 329 -1.27 -32.41 0.88
C THR A 329 -1.40 -32.60 2.39
N LEU A 330 -0.57 -31.95 3.20
CA LEU A 330 -0.56 -32.09 4.67
C LEU A 330 -1.76 -31.49 5.36
N GLU A 331 -2.15 -30.29 4.95
CA GLU A 331 -3.31 -29.57 5.48
C GLU A 331 -4.14 -29.01 4.33
N PRO A 332 -5.48 -28.92 4.49
CA PRO A 332 -6.35 -28.20 3.57
C PRO A 332 -5.84 -26.79 3.24
N PHE A 333 -5.72 -26.44 1.95
CA PHE A 333 -5.11 -25.17 1.54
C PHE A 333 -5.75 -24.53 0.30
N ASP A 334 -6.22 -23.28 0.44
CA ASP A 334 -6.83 -22.51 -0.66
C ASP A 334 -6.43 -21.02 -0.73
N GLU A 335 -5.39 -20.65 0.01
CA GLU A 335 -4.81 -19.30 0.09
C GLU A 335 -3.58 -19.15 -0.83
N TRP A 336 -3.63 -19.76 -2.02
CA TRP A 336 -2.52 -19.78 -3.00
C TRP A 336 -2.04 -18.40 -3.38
N GLU A 337 -2.96 -17.44 -3.53
CA GLU A 337 -2.61 -16.06 -3.86
C GLU A 337 -1.74 -15.41 -2.79
N GLU A 338 -2.06 -15.66 -1.52
CA GLU A 338 -1.32 -15.11 -0.37
C GLU A 338 0.08 -15.74 -0.27
N LEU A 339 0.19 -17.04 -0.55
CA LEU A 339 1.46 -17.75 -0.53
C LEU A 339 2.37 -17.24 -1.64
N ASP A 340 1.87 -17.16 -2.88
CA ASP A 340 2.64 -16.67 -4.03
C ASP A 340 3.16 -15.25 -3.78
N LEU A 341 2.30 -14.36 -3.28
CA LEU A 341 2.69 -13.00 -2.91
C LEU A 341 3.75 -13.00 -1.83
N PHE A 342 3.60 -13.79 -0.77
CA PHE A 342 4.61 -13.92 0.28
C PHE A 342 5.95 -14.38 -0.29
N LEU A 343 5.96 -15.48 -1.05
CA LEU A 343 7.18 -16.04 -1.64
C LEU A 343 7.86 -15.09 -2.63
N SER A 344 7.10 -14.23 -3.31
CA SER A 344 7.62 -13.21 -4.24
C SER A 344 8.37 -12.06 -3.55
N HIS A 345 8.07 -11.81 -2.27
CA HIS A 345 8.62 -10.68 -1.50
C HIS A 345 9.79 -11.11 -0.59
N TYR A 346 10.33 -12.31 -0.78
CA TYR A 346 11.51 -12.80 -0.09
C TYR A 346 12.50 -13.36 -1.10
N ILE A 347 13.78 -13.00 -0.95
CA ILE A 347 14.88 -13.56 -1.74
C ILE A 347 15.71 -14.54 -0.93
N VAL A 348 16.34 -15.45 -1.66
CA VAL A 348 17.57 -16.10 -1.24
C VAL A 348 18.68 -15.49 -2.10
N ALA A 349 19.73 -14.99 -1.45
CA ALA A 349 20.91 -14.48 -2.12
C ALA A 349 22.17 -15.16 -1.57
N ILE A 350 23.09 -15.51 -2.47
CA ILE A 350 24.38 -16.10 -2.15
C ILE A 350 25.46 -15.28 -2.87
N ALA A 351 26.47 -14.84 -2.13
CA ALA A 351 27.57 -14.04 -2.63
C ALA A 351 28.91 -14.68 -2.24
N TYR A 352 29.82 -14.79 -3.21
CA TYR A 352 31.13 -15.43 -3.04
C TYR A 352 32.11 -14.94 -4.10
N SER A 353 33.40 -15.05 -3.83
CA SER A 353 34.44 -14.70 -4.82
C SER A 353 35.09 -15.94 -5.46
N GLN A 354 35.22 -17.04 -4.72
CA GLN A 354 35.77 -18.30 -5.25
C GLN A 354 34.64 -19.24 -5.67
N VAL A 355 34.58 -19.59 -6.95
CA VAL A 355 33.54 -20.46 -7.51
C VAL A 355 33.56 -21.84 -6.85
N GLU A 356 34.75 -22.29 -6.47
CA GLU A 356 34.94 -23.54 -5.74
C GLU A 356 34.16 -23.51 -4.42
N SER A 357 34.11 -22.38 -3.70
CA SER A 357 33.40 -22.28 -2.42
C SER A 357 31.89 -22.54 -2.54
N MET A 358 31.30 -22.41 -3.73
CA MET A 358 29.86 -22.56 -3.94
C MET A 358 29.52 -23.24 -5.28
N PRO A 359 29.86 -24.53 -5.47
CA PRO A 359 29.81 -25.17 -6.77
C PRO A 359 28.38 -25.31 -7.31
N TYR A 360 28.26 -25.29 -8.64
CA TYR A 360 27.03 -25.56 -9.36
C TYR A 360 26.83 -27.07 -9.47
N PHE A 361 25.87 -27.62 -8.73
CA PHE A 361 25.50 -29.03 -8.87
C PHE A 361 24.34 -29.19 -9.85
N ILE A 362 24.61 -29.84 -10.98
CA ILE A 362 23.58 -30.36 -11.89
C ILE A 362 23.91 -31.84 -12.15
N VAL A 363 23.60 -32.72 -11.19
CA VAL A 363 23.57 -34.17 -11.41
C VAL A 363 22.31 -34.70 -10.73
N GLY A 364 21.55 -35.54 -11.45
CA GLY A 364 20.25 -36.08 -11.05
C GLY A 364 20.20 -36.45 -9.57
N PRO A 365 19.56 -35.64 -8.71
CA PRO A 365 19.71 -35.80 -7.28
C PRO A 365 19.06 -37.11 -6.84
N THR A 366 19.70 -37.84 -5.93
CA THR A 366 19.05 -38.89 -5.12
C THR A 366 18.40 -38.30 -3.86
N ALA A 367 18.52 -36.98 -3.64
CA ALA A 367 17.99 -36.23 -2.50
C ALA A 367 17.59 -34.79 -2.89
N ILE A 368 16.82 -34.08 -2.06
CA ILE A 368 16.42 -32.69 -2.31
C ILE A 368 17.66 -31.77 -2.32
N CYS A 369 17.78 -30.87 -3.30
CA CYS A 369 18.86 -29.89 -3.42
C CYS A 369 18.34 -28.48 -3.75
N LEU A 370 19.19 -27.46 -3.62
CA LEU A 370 18.83 -26.08 -3.99
C LEU A 370 18.79 -25.97 -5.53
N PRO A 371 17.67 -25.55 -6.14
CA PRO A 371 17.63 -25.22 -7.56
C PRO A 371 18.67 -24.16 -7.94
N PRO A 372 19.13 -24.11 -9.20
CA PRO A 372 20.03 -23.06 -9.67
C PRO A 372 19.43 -21.67 -9.43
N LEU A 373 20.15 -20.84 -8.69
CA LEU A 373 19.77 -19.44 -8.49
C LEU A 373 20.21 -18.62 -9.71
N LYS A 374 19.50 -17.52 -10.01
CA LYS A 374 19.84 -16.66 -11.16
C LYS A 374 21.17 -15.95 -10.91
N GLN A 375 22.11 -16.06 -11.85
CA GLN A 375 23.35 -15.30 -11.86
C GLN A 375 23.13 -13.89 -12.42
N TRP A 376 23.81 -12.92 -11.83
CA TRP A 376 23.78 -11.53 -12.29
C TRP A 376 25.19 -11.09 -12.70
N PRO A 377 25.48 -10.89 -14.01
CA PRO A 377 26.81 -10.52 -14.48
C PRO A 377 27.23 -9.14 -13.97
N LYS A 378 28.52 -8.99 -13.68
CA LYS A 378 29.15 -7.77 -13.15
C LYS A 378 29.45 -6.79 -14.29
N GLU A 379 28.44 -6.33 -15.04
CA GLU A 379 28.62 -5.32 -16.09
C GLU A 379 27.55 -4.22 -16.10
N SER A 380 28.03 -3.02 -16.42
CA SER A 380 27.39 -1.71 -16.43
C SER A 380 25.92 -1.73 -16.89
N VAL A 381 25.03 -1.23 -16.02
CA VAL A 381 23.66 -0.86 -16.39
C VAL A 381 23.74 0.27 -17.42
N LYS A 382 23.85 -0.08 -18.70
CA LYS A 382 23.21 0.70 -19.75
C LYS A 382 21.73 0.49 -19.51
N ASN A 383 21.04 1.56 -19.10
CA ASN A 383 19.60 1.64 -19.14
C ASN A 383 19.14 1.13 -20.51
N LYS A 384 18.63 -0.11 -20.56
CA LYS A 384 17.68 -0.46 -21.60
C LYS A 384 16.43 0.31 -21.23
N ASP A 385 16.34 1.52 -21.74
CA ASP A 385 15.06 2.18 -21.96
C ASP A 385 14.21 1.23 -22.79
N LEU A 386 13.37 0.44 -22.12
CA LEU A 386 12.19 -0.16 -22.72
C LEU A 386 11.17 0.96 -22.87
N SER A 387 11.45 1.90 -23.77
CA SER A 387 10.45 2.80 -24.30
C SER A 387 10.37 2.59 -25.81
N GLN A 388 9.14 2.72 -26.32
CA GLN A 388 8.72 2.64 -27.73
C GLN A 388 8.20 1.27 -28.17
N SER A 389 7.05 0.87 -27.62
CA SER A 389 5.97 0.42 -28.51
C SER A 389 5.30 1.66 -29.10
N ASN A 390 5.46 1.89 -30.40
CA ASN A 390 4.80 2.95 -31.18
C ASN A 390 3.31 2.62 -31.46
N GLU A 391 2.63 1.95 -30.55
CA GLU A 391 1.18 1.80 -30.64
C GLU A 391 0.50 2.99 -29.95
N PRO A 392 -0.52 3.61 -30.56
CA PRO A 392 -1.21 4.75 -29.97
C PRO A 392 -1.83 4.30 -28.64
N SER A 393 -1.23 4.70 -27.52
CA SER A 393 -1.79 4.42 -26.21
C SER A 393 -3.14 5.13 -26.10
N ARG A 394 -4.20 4.36 -25.87
CA ARG A 394 -5.48 4.94 -25.48
C ARG A 394 -5.31 5.42 -24.04
N SER A 395 -5.45 6.72 -23.81
CA SER A 395 -5.45 7.29 -22.46
C SER A 395 -6.77 6.94 -21.76
N TRP A 396 -6.69 6.33 -20.58
CA TRP A 396 -7.85 5.98 -19.76
C TRP A 396 -7.91 6.82 -18.49
N PHE A 397 -9.12 7.09 -18.01
CA PHE A 397 -9.38 7.96 -16.88
C PHE A 397 -9.90 7.16 -15.69
N TYR A 398 -9.22 7.28 -14.56
CA TYR A 398 -9.61 6.67 -13.30
C TYR A 398 -10.38 7.64 -12.42
N ARG A 399 -11.47 7.14 -11.82
CA ARG A 399 -12.25 7.85 -10.82
C ARG A 399 -12.58 6.92 -9.65
N PRO A 400 -12.11 7.20 -8.43
CA PRO A 400 -12.64 6.53 -7.25
C PRO A 400 -14.08 7.02 -7.02
N THR A 401 -14.95 6.12 -6.57
CA THR A 401 -16.34 6.49 -6.22
C THR A 401 -16.50 6.65 -4.72
N ASP A 402 -17.47 7.49 -4.30
CA ASP A 402 -17.78 7.77 -2.89
C ASP A 402 -18.33 6.55 -2.14
N PHE A 403 -18.63 5.46 -2.85
CA PHE A 403 -19.08 4.20 -2.28
C PHE A 403 -17.91 3.24 -2.05
N SER A 404 -17.77 2.76 -0.82
CA SER A 404 -16.74 1.81 -0.43
C SER A 404 -17.33 0.45 -0.03
N ILE A 405 -16.61 -0.61 -0.40
CA ILE A 405 -16.90 -1.99 0.02
C ILE A 405 -15.60 -2.67 0.39
N GLN A 406 -15.59 -3.36 1.53
CA GLN A 406 -14.47 -4.21 1.94
C GLN A 406 -14.91 -5.66 1.81
N ARG A 407 -14.72 -6.25 0.63
CA ARG A 407 -15.21 -7.60 0.34
C ARG A 407 -14.40 -8.27 -0.76
N ARG A 408 -14.06 -9.55 -0.61
CA ARG A 408 -13.44 -10.37 -1.65
C ARG A 408 -14.18 -11.69 -1.86
N GLY A 409 -14.03 -12.29 -3.04
CA GLY A 409 -14.63 -13.58 -3.39
C GLY A 409 -16.16 -13.56 -3.49
N HIS A 410 -16.72 -12.38 -3.78
CA HIS A 410 -18.16 -12.15 -3.98
C HIS A 410 -18.51 -12.22 -5.47
N THR A 411 -19.81 -12.17 -5.78
CA THR A 411 -20.31 -12.03 -7.15
C THR A 411 -20.85 -10.62 -7.39
N LEU A 412 -20.77 -10.19 -8.65
CA LEU A 412 -21.35 -8.94 -9.15
C LEU A 412 -22.12 -9.30 -10.42
N THR A 413 -23.45 -9.34 -10.34
CA THR A 413 -24.30 -9.83 -11.44
C THR A 413 -25.19 -8.71 -11.96
N PRO A 414 -25.14 -8.35 -13.25
CA PRO A 414 -26.05 -7.36 -13.81
C PRO A 414 -27.50 -7.89 -13.79
N LEU A 415 -28.44 -7.02 -13.40
CA LEU A 415 -29.87 -7.28 -13.52
C LEU A 415 -30.37 -6.92 -14.94
N PRO A 416 -31.60 -7.29 -15.34
CA PRO A 416 -32.08 -7.14 -16.72
C PRO A 416 -32.00 -5.70 -17.29
N ASP A 417 -32.16 -4.69 -16.43
CA ASP A 417 -32.04 -3.28 -16.81
C ASP A 417 -30.59 -2.80 -17.05
N ARG A 418 -29.60 -3.63 -16.70
CA ARG A 418 -28.15 -3.37 -16.78
C ARG A 418 -27.65 -2.15 -15.98
N ARG A 419 -28.52 -1.49 -15.21
CA ARG A 419 -28.18 -0.38 -14.31
C ARG A 419 -27.96 -0.87 -12.89
N ARG A 420 -28.79 -1.82 -12.47
CA ARG A 420 -28.72 -2.45 -11.16
C ARG A 420 -27.86 -3.71 -11.24
N HIS A 421 -27.04 -3.90 -10.22
CA HIS A 421 -26.15 -5.04 -10.09
C HIS A 421 -26.36 -5.69 -8.73
N LEU A 422 -26.62 -6.99 -8.72
CA LEU A 422 -26.71 -7.79 -7.50
C LEU A 422 -25.31 -8.13 -6.99
N ILE A 423 -25.05 -7.82 -5.72
CA ILE A 423 -23.86 -8.27 -5.01
C ILE A 423 -24.26 -9.32 -3.98
N PHE A 424 -23.62 -10.48 -4.03
CA PHE A 424 -23.89 -11.59 -3.11
C PHE A 424 -22.62 -12.30 -2.64
N GLY A 425 -22.66 -12.82 -1.41
CA GLY A 425 -21.59 -13.60 -0.79
C GLY A 425 -20.27 -12.84 -0.63
N GLY A 426 -19.17 -13.54 -0.35
CA GLY A 426 -17.85 -12.95 -0.14
C GLY A 426 -17.42 -12.94 1.34
N PHE A 427 -16.24 -12.38 1.58
CA PHE A 427 -15.62 -12.25 2.91
C PHE A 427 -15.18 -10.82 3.15
N GLY A 428 -15.50 -10.29 4.33
CA GLY A 428 -15.24 -8.92 4.76
C GLY A 428 -16.12 -8.52 5.94
N PRO A 429 -16.07 -7.26 6.41
CA PRO A 429 -17.08 -6.75 7.32
C PRO A 429 -18.46 -6.65 6.65
N GLU A 430 -19.53 -6.72 7.43
CA GLU A 430 -20.89 -6.50 6.93
C GLU A 430 -21.01 -5.05 6.41
N THR A 431 -21.64 -4.90 5.25
CA THR A 431 -21.77 -3.59 4.59
C THR A 431 -22.76 -2.70 5.35
N SER A 432 -22.42 -1.43 5.55
CA SER A 432 -23.18 -0.46 6.36
C SER A 432 -24.64 -0.30 5.96
N VAL A 433 -24.95 -0.56 4.68
CA VAL A 433 -26.31 -0.53 4.09
C VAL A 433 -27.26 -1.51 4.80
N ASN A 434 -26.74 -2.58 5.40
CA ASN A 434 -27.52 -3.62 6.07
C ASN A 434 -27.54 -3.47 7.61
N LEU A 435 -26.96 -2.39 8.18
CA LEU A 435 -26.78 -2.24 9.62
C LEU A 435 -27.63 -1.10 10.19
N SER A 436 -28.39 -1.39 11.25
CA SER A 436 -29.02 -0.35 12.08
C SER A 436 -27.97 0.48 12.83
N SER A 437 -28.32 1.71 13.25
CA SER A 437 -27.42 2.65 13.96
C SER A 437 -26.77 2.05 15.22
N HIS A 438 -27.41 1.08 15.89
CA HIS A 438 -26.84 0.36 17.02
C HIS A 438 -25.84 -0.75 16.64
N GLN A 439 -25.99 -1.39 15.47
CA GLN A 439 -25.14 -2.51 15.01
C GLN A 439 -23.83 -2.06 14.35
N GLN A 440 -23.73 -0.79 13.94
CA GLN A 440 -22.51 -0.20 13.36
C GLN A 440 -21.30 -0.23 14.32
N SER A 441 -21.53 -0.27 15.64
CA SER A 441 -20.46 -0.37 16.65
C SER A 441 -19.87 -1.79 16.81
N GLN A 442 -20.62 -2.84 16.45
CA GLN A 442 -20.19 -4.24 16.59
C GLN A 442 -19.64 -4.84 15.27
N SER A 443 -19.94 -4.24 14.12
CA SER A 443 -19.63 -4.76 12.78
C SER A 443 -18.19 -4.48 12.26
N ARG A 444 -17.17 -4.67 13.11
CA ARG A 444 -15.75 -4.57 12.69
C ARG A 444 -15.06 -5.92 12.47
N ARG A 445 -15.76 -7.05 12.69
CA ARG A 445 -15.19 -8.39 12.49
C ARG A 445 -15.45 -8.86 11.07
N HIS A 446 -14.39 -9.36 10.42
CA HIS A 446 -14.52 -9.97 9.10
C HIS A 446 -15.22 -11.32 9.21
N SER A 447 -16.20 -11.56 8.35
CA SER A 447 -16.96 -12.81 8.28
C SER A 447 -17.26 -13.17 6.82
N ARG A 448 -17.76 -14.39 6.61
CA ARG A 448 -18.44 -14.73 5.35
C ARG A 448 -19.82 -14.07 5.37
N LEU A 449 -20.24 -13.55 4.23
CA LEU A 449 -21.40 -12.69 4.11
C LEU A 449 -22.54 -13.41 3.38
N ALA A 450 -23.78 -13.22 3.83
CA ALA A 450 -24.99 -13.80 3.22
C ALA A 450 -25.95 -12.73 2.69
N HIS A 451 -25.92 -11.50 3.22
CA HIS A 451 -26.92 -10.51 2.86
C HIS A 451 -26.62 -9.89 1.48
N PRO A 452 -27.52 -10.06 0.49
CA PRO A 452 -27.40 -9.38 -0.79
C PRO A 452 -27.70 -7.89 -0.65
N PHE A 453 -27.20 -7.11 -1.60
CA PHE A 453 -27.67 -5.75 -1.83
C PHE A 453 -27.55 -5.41 -3.31
N ILE A 454 -28.28 -4.38 -3.72
CA ILE A 454 -28.25 -3.90 -5.10
C ILE A 454 -27.36 -2.67 -5.18
N LEU A 455 -26.44 -2.69 -6.13
CA LEU A 455 -25.64 -1.54 -6.52
C LEU A 455 -26.27 -0.93 -7.77
N GLU A 456 -26.67 0.32 -7.67
CA GLU A 456 -27.26 1.08 -8.76
C GLU A 456 -26.26 2.08 -9.29
N ILE A 457 -26.08 2.05 -10.60
CA ILE A 457 -25.13 2.89 -11.32
C ILE A 457 -25.93 3.91 -12.12
N CYS A 458 -25.80 5.18 -11.74
CA CYS A 458 -26.51 6.27 -12.40
C CYS A 458 -25.80 6.70 -13.69
N GLU A 459 -26.55 7.31 -14.61
CA GLU A 459 -26.06 7.81 -15.92
C GLU A 459 -24.87 8.79 -15.81
N GLN A 460 -24.72 9.48 -14.67
CA GLN A 460 -23.64 10.43 -14.40
C GLN A 460 -22.37 9.76 -13.83
N GLY A 461 -22.32 8.42 -13.74
CA GLY A 461 -21.21 7.68 -13.14
C GLY A 461 -21.21 7.67 -11.61
N THR A 462 -22.26 8.17 -10.94
CA THR A 462 -22.40 8.01 -9.49
C THR A 462 -22.91 6.61 -9.17
N ILE A 463 -22.34 5.98 -8.14
CA ILE A 463 -22.70 4.63 -7.74
C ILE A 463 -23.27 4.67 -6.32
N ARG A 464 -24.45 4.06 -6.13
CA ARG A 464 -25.12 3.99 -4.83
C ARG A 464 -25.54 2.57 -4.53
N ALA A 465 -25.49 2.18 -3.26
CA ALA A 465 -26.18 0.99 -2.81
C ALA A 465 -27.65 1.31 -2.55
N ALA A 466 -28.55 0.57 -3.18
CA ALA A 466 -29.98 0.66 -2.96
C ALA A 466 -30.40 -0.34 -1.87
N THR A 467 -31.09 0.16 -0.84
CA THR A 467 -31.81 -0.69 0.12
C THR A 467 -32.95 -1.38 -0.62
N SER A 468 -32.81 -2.68 -0.85
CA SER A 468 -33.82 -3.52 -1.50
C SER A 468 -34.33 -4.55 -0.50
N SER A 469 -35.65 -4.70 -0.39
CA SER A 469 -36.28 -5.73 0.44
C SER A 469 -36.25 -7.07 -0.30
N PHE A 470 -35.24 -7.89 0.00
CA PHE A 470 -35.23 -9.28 -0.45
C PHE A 470 -36.26 -10.10 0.34
N GLY A 471 -36.73 -11.21 -0.25
CA GLY A 471 -37.60 -12.15 0.44
C GLY A 471 -37.00 -12.67 1.76
N SER A 472 -37.85 -13.23 2.63
CA SER A 472 -37.43 -13.72 3.96
C SER A 472 -36.40 -14.85 3.92
N PHE A 473 -36.35 -15.59 2.81
CA PHE A 473 -35.37 -16.64 2.56
C PHE A 473 -34.15 -16.08 1.83
N ILE A 474 -32.95 -16.34 2.36
CA ILE A 474 -31.67 -15.90 1.78
C ILE A 474 -30.69 -17.10 1.78
N PRO A 475 -29.95 -17.34 0.68
CA PRO A 475 -28.93 -18.38 0.65
C PRO A 475 -27.82 -18.18 1.70
N SER A 476 -27.19 -19.27 2.12
CA SER A 476 -26.18 -19.25 3.18
C SER A 476 -24.92 -18.45 2.80
N ALA A 477 -24.21 -17.94 3.82
CA ALA A 477 -22.98 -17.16 3.65
C ALA A 477 -21.86 -17.98 2.98
N ARG A 478 -21.31 -17.49 1.86
CA ARG A 478 -20.41 -18.28 1.01
C ARG A 478 -19.39 -17.45 0.24
N LEU A 479 -18.32 -18.09 -0.23
CA LEU A 479 -17.23 -17.50 -1.03
C LEU A 479 -17.05 -18.23 -2.36
N TYR A 480 -16.56 -17.51 -3.37
CA TYR A 480 -16.11 -18.07 -4.66
C TYR A 480 -17.17 -18.95 -5.36
N HIS A 481 -18.43 -18.57 -5.22
CA HIS A 481 -19.57 -19.09 -5.99
C HIS A 481 -19.68 -18.33 -7.32
N THR A 482 -20.55 -18.79 -8.21
CA THR A 482 -20.94 -18.05 -9.41
C THR A 482 -22.38 -17.57 -9.30
N ALA A 483 -22.66 -16.43 -9.92
CA ALA A 483 -23.99 -15.91 -10.08
C ALA A 483 -24.10 -15.34 -11.50
N SER A 484 -25.13 -15.72 -12.24
CA SER A 484 -25.28 -15.36 -13.66
C SER A 484 -26.74 -15.17 -14.01
N ILE A 485 -27.02 -14.19 -14.87
CA ILE A 485 -28.36 -13.95 -15.37
C ILE A 485 -28.77 -15.04 -16.36
N ILE A 486 -30.00 -15.51 -16.22
CA ILE A 486 -30.70 -16.41 -17.14
C ILE A 486 -32.01 -15.78 -17.59
N THR A 487 -32.46 -16.15 -18.78
CA THR A 487 -33.74 -15.74 -19.34
C THR A 487 -34.37 -16.97 -19.98
N ASP A 488 -35.59 -17.29 -19.59
CA ASP A 488 -36.33 -18.43 -20.14
C ASP A 488 -37.11 -18.05 -21.41
N LYS A 489 -37.75 -19.04 -22.02
CA LYS A 489 -38.60 -18.90 -23.22
C LYS A 489 -39.78 -17.94 -23.02
N ASN A 490 -40.21 -17.73 -21.78
CA ASN A 490 -41.28 -16.78 -21.44
C ASN A 490 -40.73 -15.37 -21.23
N GLN A 491 -39.42 -15.15 -21.48
CA GLN A 491 -38.71 -13.90 -21.24
C GLN A 491 -38.70 -13.46 -19.77
N VAL A 492 -38.80 -14.43 -18.85
CA VAL A 492 -38.63 -14.19 -17.43
C VAL A 492 -37.16 -14.28 -17.10
N SER A 493 -36.61 -13.20 -16.53
CA SER A 493 -35.21 -13.14 -16.12
C SER A 493 -35.04 -13.52 -14.64
N SER A 494 -34.04 -14.34 -14.35
CA SER A 494 -33.64 -14.71 -12.99
C SER A 494 -32.13 -14.73 -12.85
N VAL A 495 -31.61 -14.64 -11.63
CA VAL A 495 -30.18 -14.87 -11.35
C VAL A 495 -30.00 -16.28 -10.80
N LEU A 496 -29.23 -17.10 -11.51
CA LEU A 496 -28.78 -18.41 -11.04
C LEU A 496 -27.55 -18.24 -10.15
N LEU A 497 -27.67 -18.62 -8.88
CA LEU A 497 -26.57 -18.72 -7.92
C LEU A 497 -26.20 -20.20 -7.76
N PHE A 498 -24.92 -20.55 -7.93
CA PHE A 498 -24.46 -21.93 -7.79
C PHE A 498 -23.15 -22.07 -7.01
N GLY A 499 -23.14 -23.04 -6.09
CA GLY A 499 -21.97 -23.51 -5.38
C GLY A 499 -21.34 -22.47 -4.46
N GLY A 500 -20.00 -22.46 -4.42
CA GLY A 500 -19.19 -21.73 -3.46
C GLY A 500 -18.72 -22.61 -2.32
N ARG A 501 -18.24 -22.00 -1.23
CA ARG A 501 -17.78 -22.74 -0.05
C ARG A 501 -18.05 -22.03 1.27
N HIS A 502 -18.13 -22.80 2.35
CA HIS A 502 -17.99 -22.30 3.71
C HIS A 502 -16.51 -22.28 4.12
N ALA A 503 -15.86 -23.43 4.17
CA ALA A 503 -14.41 -23.60 4.35
C ALA A 503 -13.85 -24.41 3.16
N PRO A 504 -12.52 -24.50 2.96
CA PRO A 504 -11.92 -25.19 1.81
C PRO A 504 -12.43 -26.63 1.63
N GLN A 505 -12.65 -27.34 2.73
CA GLN A 505 -13.16 -28.72 2.78
C GLN A 505 -14.70 -28.83 2.80
N THR A 506 -15.41 -27.71 2.66
CA THR A 506 -16.89 -27.66 2.62
C THR A 506 -17.34 -26.86 1.40
N PRO A 507 -17.08 -27.40 0.19
CA PRO A 507 -17.69 -26.89 -1.04
C PRO A 507 -19.21 -27.09 -1.00
N LEU A 508 -19.93 -26.27 -1.76
CA LEU A 508 -21.39 -26.25 -1.80
C LEU A 508 -21.88 -26.72 -3.18
N GLU A 509 -22.98 -27.46 -3.18
CA GLU A 509 -23.70 -27.96 -4.37
C GLU A 509 -25.10 -27.34 -4.52
N ASP A 510 -25.51 -26.48 -3.59
CA ASP A 510 -26.83 -25.86 -3.61
C ASP A 510 -26.95 -24.81 -4.72
N ALA A 511 -28.15 -24.75 -5.30
CA ALA A 511 -28.50 -23.90 -6.42
C ALA A 511 -29.76 -23.09 -6.11
N TYR A 512 -29.73 -21.80 -6.45
CA TYR A 512 -30.83 -20.88 -6.19
C TYR A 512 -31.15 -20.03 -7.41
N LEU A 513 -32.43 -19.68 -7.57
CA LEU A 513 -32.90 -18.68 -8.51
C LEU A 513 -33.42 -17.47 -7.74
N LEU A 514 -32.88 -16.29 -8.05
CA LEU A 514 -33.47 -15.02 -7.64
C LEU A 514 -34.39 -14.51 -8.75
N ASP A 515 -35.67 -14.34 -8.46
CA ASP A 515 -36.58 -13.65 -9.37
C ASP A 515 -36.20 -12.15 -9.42
N CYS A 516 -35.94 -11.64 -10.62
CA CYS A 516 -35.49 -10.26 -10.79
C CYS A 516 -36.62 -9.22 -10.62
N THR A 517 -37.88 -9.66 -10.56
CA THR A 517 -39.07 -8.83 -10.45
C THR A 517 -39.36 -8.47 -9.01
N ASP A 518 -39.39 -9.46 -8.12
CA ASP A 518 -39.73 -9.30 -6.70
C ASP A 518 -38.56 -9.52 -5.73
N LEU A 519 -37.38 -9.88 -6.26
CA LEU A 519 -36.16 -10.13 -5.48
C LEU A 519 -36.34 -11.25 -4.43
N THR A 520 -37.11 -12.28 -4.77
CA THR A 520 -37.27 -13.48 -3.93
C THR A 520 -36.36 -14.62 -4.37
N TRP A 521 -35.68 -15.24 -3.39
CA TRP A 521 -34.84 -16.41 -3.62
C TRP A 521 -35.68 -17.69 -3.54
N ASN A 522 -35.51 -18.56 -4.53
CA ASN A 522 -36.10 -19.88 -4.59
C ASN A 522 -35.00 -20.93 -4.67
N SER A 523 -34.99 -21.89 -3.73
CA SER A 523 -34.11 -23.05 -3.82
C SER A 523 -34.58 -23.96 -4.95
N ILE A 524 -33.66 -24.34 -5.83
CA ILE A 524 -33.91 -25.35 -6.87
C ILE A 524 -33.16 -26.66 -6.59
N THR A 525 -32.44 -26.75 -5.46
CA THR A 525 -31.67 -27.93 -5.06
C THR A 525 -32.55 -29.16 -4.86
N SER A 526 -33.75 -29.03 -4.28
CA SER A 526 -34.65 -30.16 -4.01
C SER A 526 -35.38 -30.66 -5.27
N SER A 527 -35.66 -29.78 -6.24
CA SER A 527 -36.23 -30.16 -7.55
C SER A 527 -35.27 -30.95 -8.43
N LEU A 528 -34.02 -31.09 -7.99
CA LEU A 528 -32.91 -31.72 -8.69
C LEU A 528 -32.55 -33.11 -8.12
N GLU A 529 -33.18 -33.57 -7.04
CA GLU A 529 -32.84 -34.83 -6.33
C GLU A 529 -32.95 -36.12 -7.20
N ASN A 530 -33.68 -36.06 -8.33
CA ASN A 530 -33.80 -37.15 -9.29
C ASN A 530 -33.14 -36.87 -10.67
N ALA A 531 -32.42 -35.75 -10.81
CA ALA A 531 -31.75 -35.33 -12.05
C ALA A 531 -30.23 -35.27 -11.87
N GLN A 532 -29.46 -35.49 -12.94
CA GLN A 532 -28.00 -35.30 -12.89
C GLN A 532 -27.68 -33.84 -12.53
N CYS A 533 -26.79 -33.65 -11.55
CA CYS A 533 -26.36 -32.33 -11.09
C CYS A 533 -24.84 -32.22 -10.99
N PRO A 534 -24.29 -31.01 -11.12
CA PRO A 534 -22.87 -30.80 -10.92
C PRO A 534 -22.50 -31.05 -9.44
N PRO A 535 -21.38 -31.72 -9.15
CA PRO A 535 -20.88 -31.89 -7.78
C PRO A 535 -20.58 -30.54 -7.09
N PRO A 536 -20.47 -30.54 -5.74
CA PRO A 536 -20.17 -29.35 -4.97
C PRO A 536 -18.85 -28.73 -5.42
N ARG A 537 -18.83 -27.40 -5.55
CA ARG A 537 -17.65 -26.71 -6.11
C ARG A 537 -17.54 -25.22 -5.76
N PHE A 538 -16.32 -24.71 -5.72
CA PHE A 538 -16.00 -23.27 -5.63
C PHE A 538 -14.86 -22.89 -6.59
N ARG A 539 -14.65 -21.60 -6.84
CA ARG A 539 -13.66 -21.08 -7.81
C ARG A 539 -13.82 -21.64 -9.24
N HIS A 540 -15.00 -22.17 -9.55
CA HIS A 540 -15.39 -22.53 -10.92
C HIS A 540 -15.73 -21.26 -11.70
N SER A 541 -15.71 -21.35 -13.02
CA SER A 541 -16.16 -20.25 -13.88
C SER A 541 -17.55 -20.54 -14.41
N ALA A 542 -18.32 -19.47 -14.62
CA ALA A 542 -19.62 -19.51 -15.27
C ALA A 542 -19.66 -18.46 -16.39
N THR A 543 -20.33 -18.76 -17.49
CA THR A 543 -20.66 -17.80 -18.54
C THR A 543 -22.07 -18.07 -19.05
N SER A 544 -22.81 -17.00 -19.37
CA SER A 544 -24.09 -17.16 -20.05
C SER A 544 -23.85 -17.54 -21.52
N ILE A 545 -24.71 -18.40 -22.05
CA ILE A 545 -24.81 -18.71 -23.49
C ILE A 545 -26.24 -18.44 -23.96
N GLU A 546 -26.41 -18.13 -25.24
CA GLU A 546 -27.70 -17.74 -25.82
C GLU A 546 -28.05 -18.72 -26.93
N VAL A 547 -29.21 -19.37 -26.79
CA VAL A 547 -29.75 -20.33 -27.74
C VAL A 547 -31.24 -20.06 -27.86
N GLU A 548 -31.76 -19.90 -29.08
CA GLU A 548 -33.17 -19.58 -29.34
C GLU A 548 -33.72 -18.38 -28.51
N ASN A 549 -32.93 -17.31 -28.36
CA ASN A 549 -33.26 -16.13 -27.54
C ASN A 549 -33.49 -16.43 -26.04
N CYS A 550 -33.05 -17.59 -25.57
CA CYS A 550 -33.01 -17.96 -24.17
C CYS A 550 -31.56 -17.90 -23.67
N GLN A 551 -31.37 -17.44 -22.43
CA GLN A 551 -30.05 -17.41 -21.80
C GLN A 551 -29.91 -18.58 -20.84
N HIS A 552 -28.90 -19.40 -21.10
CA HIS A 552 -28.49 -20.57 -20.33
C HIS A 552 -27.14 -20.28 -19.67
N VAL A 553 -26.72 -21.07 -18.69
CA VAL A 553 -25.43 -20.85 -17.99
C VAL A 553 -24.55 -22.08 -18.11
N LEU A 554 -23.38 -21.91 -18.72
CA LEU A 554 -22.32 -22.90 -18.78
C LEU A 554 -21.40 -22.72 -17.58
N ILE A 555 -21.10 -23.80 -16.85
CA ILE A 555 -20.08 -23.83 -15.80
C ILE A 555 -18.99 -24.85 -16.14
N HIS A 556 -17.77 -24.55 -15.71
CA HIS A 556 -16.64 -25.47 -15.88
C HIS A 556 -15.71 -25.46 -14.66
N GLY A 557 -15.19 -26.64 -14.33
CA GLY A 557 -14.11 -26.85 -13.38
C GLY A 557 -14.42 -26.37 -11.96
N GLY A 558 -13.40 -25.83 -11.29
CA GLY A 558 -13.44 -25.44 -9.88
C GLY A 558 -12.80 -26.48 -8.96
N ILE A 559 -12.91 -26.23 -7.65
CA ILE A 559 -12.42 -27.12 -6.60
C ILE A 559 -13.64 -27.78 -5.94
N GLY A 560 -13.68 -29.10 -5.97
CA GLY A 560 -14.73 -29.92 -5.37
C GLY A 560 -14.34 -30.52 -4.03
N ASP A 561 -15.03 -31.62 -3.66
CA ASP A 561 -14.76 -32.34 -2.42
C ASP A 561 -13.31 -32.81 -2.33
N LYS A 562 -12.78 -32.81 -1.10
CA LYS A 562 -11.38 -33.19 -0.81
C LYS A 562 -10.36 -32.38 -1.64
N GLU A 563 -10.71 -31.15 -2.01
CA GLU A 563 -9.87 -30.23 -2.79
C GLU A 563 -9.52 -30.75 -4.20
N ALA A 564 -10.31 -31.68 -4.74
CA ALA A 564 -10.14 -32.19 -6.09
C ALA A 564 -10.36 -31.06 -7.12
N THR A 565 -9.42 -30.89 -8.05
CA THR A 565 -9.64 -30.00 -9.19
C THR A 565 -10.54 -30.67 -10.22
N LEU A 566 -11.68 -30.06 -10.46
CA LEU A 566 -12.69 -30.59 -11.36
C LEU A 566 -12.37 -30.21 -12.80
N SER A 567 -12.69 -31.12 -13.73
CA SER A 567 -12.59 -30.93 -15.18
C SER A 567 -13.95 -30.97 -15.87
N ASP A 568 -15.04 -31.15 -15.13
CA ASP A 568 -16.35 -31.37 -15.70
C ASP A 568 -17.05 -30.07 -16.13
N THR A 569 -17.84 -30.19 -17.19
CA THR A 569 -18.58 -29.07 -17.80
C THR A 569 -20.07 -29.35 -17.77
N TRP A 570 -20.83 -28.34 -17.34
CA TRP A 570 -22.27 -28.45 -17.18
C TRP A 570 -22.97 -27.23 -17.75
N LEU A 571 -24.16 -27.44 -18.29
CA LEU A 571 -25.04 -26.41 -18.80
C LEU A 571 -26.35 -26.40 -18.02
N PHE A 572 -26.75 -25.25 -17.49
CA PHE A 572 -28.05 -25.07 -16.88
C PHE A 572 -29.09 -24.66 -17.94
N ASP A 573 -30.06 -25.52 -18.18
CA ASP A 573 -31.22 -25.23 -19.01
C ASP A 573 -32.21 -24.34 -18.22
N SER A 574 -32.33 -23.06 -18.60
CA SER A 574 -33.25 -22.11 -17.97
C SER A 574 -34.72 -22.46 -18.19
N ASN A 575 -35.06 -23.15 -19.28
CA ASN A 575 -36.42 -23.53 -19.64
C ASN A 575 -36.91 -24.72 -18.83
N ARG A 576 -36.07 -25.74 -18.68
CA ARG A 576 -36.38 -26.95 -17.90
C ARG A 576 -35.97 -26.83 -16.43
N ARG A 577 -35.15 -25.84 -16.09
CA ARG A 577 -34.52 -25.65 -14.77
C ARG A 577 -33.74 -26.88 -14.33
N GLN A 578 -32.97 -27.44 -15.26
CA GLN A 578 -32.22 -28.69 -15.07
C GLN A 578 -30.79 -28.54 -15.58
N TRP A 579 -29.88 -29.34 -15.02
CA TRP A 579 -28.50 -29.40 -15.47
C TRP A 579 -28.33 -30.47 -16.55
N ILE A 580 -27.50 -30.15 -17.54
CA ILE A 580 -27.10 -31.03 -18.64
C ILE A 580 -25.58 -31.15 -18.59
N ARG A 581 -25.06 -32.37 -18.44
CA ARG A 581 -23.62 -32.61 -18.48
C ARG A 581 -23.12 -32.59 -19.93
N LEU A 582 -21.94 -31.99 -20.16
CA LEU A 582 -21.32 -31.88 -21.49
C LEU A 582 -19.94 -32.58 -21.54
N PRO A 583 -19.87 -33.93 -21.52
CA PRO A 583 -18.61 -34.67 -21.39
C PRO A 583 -17.57 -34.38 -22.48
N ILE A 584 -18.02 -33.97 -23.68
CA ILE A 584 -17.13 -33.64 -24.80
C ILE A 584 -16.18 -32.49 -24.47
N LEU A 585 -16.57 -31.59 -23.55
CA LEU A 585 -15.75 -30.47 -23.13
C LEU A 585 -14.81 -30.81 -21.97
N ASP A 586 -15.12 -31.85 -21.19
CA ASP A 586 -14.36 -32.22 -19.98
C ASP A 586 -12.88 -32.46 -20.31
N HIS A 587 -12.62 -33.23 -21.37
CA HIS A 587 -11.26 -33.55 -21.83
C HIS A 587 -10.59 -32.42 -22.62
N LEU A 588 -11.37 -31.56 -23.28
CA LEU A 588 -10.81 -30.47 -24.09
C LEU A 588 -10.35 -29.29 -23.22
N ILE A 589 -11.06 -28.98 -22.14
CA ILE A 589 -10.66 -27.88 -21.26
C ILE A 589 -9.73 -28.38 -20.16
N GLY A 590 -9.95 -29.60 -19.67
CA GLY A 590 -9.14 -30.23 -18.61
C GLY A 590 -9.41 -29.64 -17.22
N PRO A 591 -8.80 -30.23 -16.17
CA PRO A 591 -9.02 -29.82 -14.78
C PRO A 591 -8.47 -28.42 -14.52
N ARG A 592 -9.30 -27.48 -14.05
CA ARG A 592 -8.83 -26.14 -13.68
C ARG A 592 -9.77 -25.37 -12.74
N TYR A 593 -9.20 -24.45 -11.96
CA TYR A 593 -9.96 -23.52 -11.10
C TYR A 593 -9.40 -22.09 -11.18
N SER A 594 -10.17 -21.10 -10.69
CA SER A 594 -9.83 -19.67 -10.74
C SER A 594 -9.53 -19.14 -12.16
N HIS A 595 -10.09 -19.80 -13.18
CA HIS A 595 -10.06 -19.39 -14.59
C HIS A 595 -11.30 -18.53 -14.91
N GLN A 596 -11.37 -17.98 -16.12
CA GLN A 596 -12.54 -17.27 -16.63
C GLN A 596 -12.98 -17.83 -17.98
N LEU A 597 -14.29 -17.91 -18.20
CA LEU A 597 -14.90 -18.31 -19.47
C LEU A 597 -15.47 -17.08 -20.18
N TYR A 598 -15.34 -17.06 -21.49
CA TYR A 598 -16.04 -16.11 -22.36
C TYR A 598 -16.55 -16.86 -23.59
N TYR A 599 -17.84 -16.74 -23.89
CA TYR A 599 -18.43 -17.34 -25.08
C TYR A 599 -18.74 -16.26 -26.12
N ASP A 600 -18.14 -16.39 -27.30
CA ASP A 600 -18.46 -15.58 -28.46
C ASP A 600 -19.57 -16.26 -29.28
N HIS A 601 -20.78 -15.72 -29.16
CA HIS A 601 -21.97 -16.23 -29.84
C HIS A 601 -21.95 -16.03 -31.36
N VAL A 602 -21.13 -15.10 -31.87
CA VAL A 602 -21.06 -14.80 -33.31
C VAL A 602 -20.18 -15.82 -34.02
N ASN A 603 -19.01 -16.10 -33.47
CA ASN A 603 -18.08 -17.09 -34.06
C ASN A 603 -18.23 -18.50 -33.46
N LEU A 604 -19.13 -18.67 -32.49
CA LEU A 604 -19.39 -19.92 -31.78
C LEU A 604 -18.10 -20.44 -31.13
N GLU A 605 -17.33 -19.55 -30.50
CA GLU A 605 -16.04 -19.86 -29.87
C GLU A 605 -16.12 -19.69 -28.35
N LEU A 606 -15.75 -20.73 -27.60
CA LEU A 606 -15.55 -20.68 -26.16
C LEU A 606 -14.07 -20.41 -25.86
N TYR A 607 -13.80 -19.30 -25.19
CA TYR A 607 -12.51 -18.91 -24.68
C TYR A 607 -12.39 -19.29 -23.20
N VAL A 608 -11.25 -19.87 -22.84
CA VAL A 608 -10.91 -20.21 -21.45
C VAL A 608 -9.61 -19.50 -21.11
N PHE A 609 -9.70 -18.50 -20.24
CA PHE A 609 -8.57 -17.69 -19.81
C PHE A 609 -8.01 -18.22 -18.49
N GLY A 610 -6.74 -18.59 -18.52
CA GLY A 610 -5.92 -18.93 -17.37
C GLY A 610 -6.50 -20.00 -16.44
N GLY A 611 -6.26 -19.78 -15.15
CA GLY A 611 -6.56 -20.70 -14.06
C GLY A 611 -5.35 -21.49 -13.59
N VAL A 612 -5.56 -22.25 -12.52
CA VAL A 612 -4.59 -23.24 -12.04
C VAL A 612 -5.05 -24.61 -12.49
N SER A 613 -4.15 -25.34 -13.16
CA SER A 613 -4.36 -26.71 -13.59
C SER A 613 -3.51 -27.63 -12.74
N HIS A 614 -4.14 -28.53 -11.99
CA HIS A 614 -3.45 -29.65 -11.35
C HIS A 614 -3.58 -30.84 -12.30
N THR A 615 -2.73 -30.93 -13.32
CA THR A 615 -2.57 -32.21 -14.02
C THR A 615 -1.78 -33.10 -13.08
N ASN A 616 -2.43 -34.12 -12.52
CA ASN A 616 -1.79 -35.20 -11.77
C ASN A 616 -0.84 -36.08 -12.62
N ASP A 617 -0.50 -35.63 -13.84
CA ASP A 617 0.35 -36.37 -14.76
C ASP A 617 1.81 -35.92 -14.62
N ASP A 618 2.71 -36.88 -14.72
CA ASP A 618 4.19 -36.76 -14.68
C ASP A 618 4.80 -35.79 -15.72
N SER A 619 4.00 -35.06 -16.48
CA SER A 619 4.42 -34.02 -17.41
C SER A 619 4.84 -32.75 -16.67
N ALA A 620 5.95 -32.15 -17.10
CA ALA A 620 6.46 -30.85 -16.66
C ALA A 620 5.56 -29.66 -17.09
N ASP A 621 4.24 -29.79 -16.98
CA ASP A 621 3.29 -28.76 -17.37
C ASP A 621 3.21 -27.68 -16.27
N PRO A 622 3.15 -26.39 -16.67
CA PRO A 622 3.14 -25.28 -15.73
C PRO A 622 1.86 -25.29 -14.89
N ARG A 623 1.98 -24.91 -13.60
CA ARG A 623 0.85 -24.78 -12.67
C ARG A 623 -0.25 -23.85 -13.22
N LEU A 624 0.13 -22.81 -13.96
CA LEU A 624 -0.83 -21.92 -14.61
C LEU A 624 -1.26 -22.48 -15.96
N ALA A 625 -2.57 -22.62 -16.11
CA ALA A 625 -3.17 -23.11 -17.34
C ALA A 625 -3.04 -22.06 -18.45
N LYS A 626 -2.74 -22.53 -19.67
CA LYS A 626 -2.68 -21.67 -20.85
C LYS A 626 -4.06 -21.18 -21.27
N ASN A 627 -4.09 -20.01 -21.91
CA ASN A 627 -5.28 -19.49 -22.59
C ASN A 627 -5.60 -20.33 -23.82
N ILE A 628 -6.84 -20.80 -23.93
CA ILE A 628 -7.27 -21.70 -25.01
C ILE A 628 -8.63 -21.25 -25.58
N LYS A 629 -8.89 -21.66 -26.83
CA LYS A 629 -10.20 -21.51 -27.47
C LYS A 629 -10.66 -22.78 -28.17
N ILE A 630 -11.97 -22.98 -28.15
CA ILE A 630 -12.67 -24.17 -28.67
C ILE A 630 -13.87 -23.69 -29.47
N HIS A 631 -14.07 -24.20 -30.68
CA HIS A 631 -15.30 -23.93 -31.42
C HIS A 631 -16.40 -24.88 -30.94
N ILE A 632 -17.55 -24.33 -30.53
CA ILE A 632 -18.69 -25.08 -30.01
C ILE A 632 -20.03 -24.47 -30.45
N GLN A 633 -20.85 -25.32 -31.07
CA GLN A 633 -22.22 -25.00 -31.47
C GLN A 633 -23.21 -25.90 -30.71
N PHE A 634 -24.30 -25.29 -30.25
CA PHE A 634 -25.39 -25.98 -29.55
C PHE A 634 -26.59 -26.21 -30.49
N THR A 635 -27.28 -27.34 -30.33
CA THR A 635 -28.61 -27.56 -30.93
C THR A 635 -29.69 -26.82 -30.13
N THR A 636 -30.90 -26.79 -30.68
CA THR A 636 -32.13 -26.29 -30.03
C THR A 636 -32.46 -27.05 -28.75
N GLU A 637 -32.09 -28.33 -28.65
CA GLU A 637 -32.20 -29.16 -27.44
C GLU A 637 -31.00 -29.02 -26.49
N LEU A 638 -30.14 -28.02 -26.72
CA LEU A 638 -28.95 -27.71 -25.90
C LEU A 638 -27.88 -28.81 -25.88
N ASN A 639 -27.92 -29.73 -26.84
CA ASN A 639 -26.83 -30.68 -27.06
C ASN A 639 -25.70 -30.03 -27.87
N VAL A 640 -24.47 -30.52 -27.74
CA VAL A 640 -23.36 -30.03 -28.56
C VAL A 640 -23.50 -30.61 -29.98
N GLN A 641 -23.85 -29.75 -30.94
CA GLN A 641 -24.02 -30.11 -32.35
C GLN A 641 -22.68 -30.37 -33.04
N SER A 642 -21.73 -29.46 -32.86
CA SER A 642 -20.38 -29.57 -33.40
C SER A 642 -19.39 -28.96 -32.43
N CYS A 643 -18.26 -29.63 -32.27
CA CYS A 643 -17.14 -29.21 -31.42
C CYS A 643 -15.82 -29.43 -32.17
N SER A 644 -14.88 -28.49 -32.08
CA SER A 644 -13.54 -28.68 -32.64
C SER A 644 -12.84 -29.89 -32.00
N LYS A 645 -12.27 -30.77 -32.83
CA LYS A 645 -11.53 -31.96 -32.36
C LYS A 645 -10.20 -31.64 -31.66
N SER A 646 -9.68 -30.42 -31.83
CA SER A 646 -8.39 -29.98 -31.27
C SER A 646 -8.52 -28.60 -30.65
N ILE A 647 -7.88 -28.41 -29.50
CA ILE A 647 -7.78 -27.14 -28.78
C ILE A 647 -6.84 -26.20 -29.52
N LYS A 648 -7.19 -24.92 -29.66
CA LYS A 648 -6.30 -23.90 -30.21
C LYS A 648 -5.77 -23.00 -29.09
N PRO A 649 -4.45 -22.79 -28.95
CA PRO A 649 -3.93 -21.82 -28.00
C PRO A 649 -4.32 -20.40 -28.41
N VAL A 650 -4.58 -19.54 -27.43
CA VAL A 650 -4.81 -18.11 -27.61
C VAL A 650 -3.50 -17.42 -27.30
N GLN A 651 -2.80 -16.97 -28.34
CA GLN A 651 -1.50 -16.31 -28.23
C GLN A 651 -1.59 -14.87 -28.72
N PHE A 652 -1.14 -13.94 -27.89
CA PHE A 652 -1.12 -12.53 -28.21
C PHE A 652 0.27 -12.08 -28.67
N GLN A 653 0.31 -11.04 -29.51
CA GLN A 653 1.56 -10.57 -30.13
C GLN A 653 2.57 -9.98 -29.14
N SER A 654 2.10 -9.42 -28.02
CA SER A 654 2.94 -8.83 -26.96
C SER A 654 2.42 -9.25 -25.59
N HIS A 655 3.26 -9.19 -24.55
CA HIS A 655 2.88 -9.41 -23.15
C HIS A 655 2.15 -10.74 -22.85
N ASP A 656 2.26 -11.77 -23.70
CA ASP A 656 1.50 -13.02 -23.58
C ASP A 656 1.74 -13.75 -22.25
N ALA A 657 2.98 -13.75 -21.76
CA ALA A 657 3.32 -14.31 -20.45
C ALA A 657 2.52 -13.69 -19.29
N LEU A 658 2.13 -12.41 -19.40
CA LEU A 658 1.32 -11.71 -18.39
C LEU A 658 -0.18 -12.03 -18.50
N LEU A 659 -0.62 -12.76 -19.52
CA LEU A 659 -2.03 -13.10 -19.75
C LEU A 659 -2.44 -14.44 -19.14
N HIS A 660 -1.47 -15.31 -18.83
CA HIS A 660 -1.73 -16.57 -18.13
C HIS A 660 -1.85 -16.25 -16.63
N ARG A 661 -3.09 -16.02 -16.18
CA ARG A 661 -3.39 -15.59 -14.80
C ARG A 661 -4.35 -16.54 -14.10
N TYR A 662 -4.34 -16.53 -12.78
CA TYR A 662 -5.44 -17.09 -11.98
C TYR A 662 -6.01 -16.03 -11.05
N SER A 663 -7.28 -16.19 -10.68
CA SER A 663 -8.04 -15.25 -9.84
C SER A 663 -8.20 -13.85 -10.45
N HIS A 664 -8.01 -13.76 -11.76
CA HIS A 664 -8.31 -12.59 -12.58
C HIS A 664 -9.80 -12.56 -12.93
N CYS A 665 -10.26 -11.42 -13.46
CA CYS A 665 -11.60 -11.26 -13.99
C CYS A 665 -11.53 -10.88 -15.47
N ILE A 666 -12.40 -11.49 -16.28
CA ILE A 666 -12.63 -11.13 -17.68
C ILE A 666 -14.01 -10.47 -17.78
N THR A 667 -14.09 -9.36 -18.48
CA THR A 667 -15.36 -8.69 -18.77
C THR A 667 -15.39 -8.16 -20.20
N THR A 668 -16.55 -8.20 -20.84
CA THR A 668 -16.70 -7.75 -22.23
C THR A 668 -16.69 -6.23 -22.29
N TRP A 669 -15.72 -5.66 -23.00
CA TRP A 669 -15.65 -4.23 -23.26
C TRP A 669 -16.48 -3.84 -24.49
N ASP A 670 -16.26 -4.55 -25.60
CA ASP A 670 -16.97 -4.30 -26.85
C ASP A 670 -17.25 -5.60 -27.60
N ASN A 671 -18.50 -6.06 -27.51
CA ASN A 671 -18.90 -7.33 -28.11
C ASN A 671 -18.79 -7.29 -29.64
N ASP A 672 -19.17 -6.17 -30.26
CA ASP A 672 -19.16 -6.01 -31.72
C ASP A 672 -17.73 -6.13 -32.29
N ASN A 673 -16.73 -5.75 -31.50
CA ASN A 673 -15.31 -5.79 -31.85
C ASN A 673 -14.54 -6.94 -31.20
N LEU A 674 -15.19 -7.82 -30.43
CA LEU A 674 -14.57 -8.88 -29.61
C LEU A 674 -13.43 -8.35 -28.74
N GLN A 675 -13.70 -7.25 -28.04
CA GLN A 675 -12.77 -6.65 -27.09
C GLN A 675 -13.18 -6.99 -25.66
N LEU A 676 -12.22 -7.51 -24.89
CA LEU A 676 -12.37 -7.89 -23.49
C LEU A 676 -11.42 -7.05 -22.63
N ILE A 677 -11.74 -6.92 -21.34
CA ILE A 677 -10.82 -6.43 -20.33
C ILE A 677 -10.46 -7.59 -19.41
N LEU A 678 -9.17 -7.80 -19.23
CA LEU A 678 -8.58 -8.68 -18.23
C LEU A 678 -8.08 -7.81 -17.07
N SER A 679 -8.53 -8.12 -15.85
CA SER A 679 -8.18 -7.35 -14.65
C SER A 679 -7.72 -8.23 -13.49
N GLY A 680 -6.71 -7.75 -12.75
CA GLY A 680 -6.20 -8.36 -11.53
C GLY A 680 -5.63 -9.76 -11.72
N GLY A 681 -5.75 -10.56 -10.65
CA GLY A 681 -5.19 -11.91 -10.56
C GLY A 681 -3.68 -11.92 -10.35
N LEU A 682 -3.10 -13.12 -10.46
CA LEU A 682 -1.67 -13.35 -10.31
C LEU A 682 -1.11 -14.11 -11.51
N VAL A 683 0.15 -13.83 -11.82
CA VAL A 683 0.98 -14.53 -12.82
C VAL A 683 1.92 -15.52 -12.13
N GLU A 684 2.71 -16.25 -12.91
CA GLU A 684 3.58 -17.32 -12.41
C GLU A 684 4.60 -16.85 -11.35
N ASN A 685 5.10 -15.62 -11.52
CA ASN A 685 6.01 -14.95 -10.58
C ASN A 685 5.25 -14.13 -9.52
N GLY A 686 3.98 -14.46 -9.25
CA GLY A 686 3.25 -14.10 -8.03
C GLY A 686 2.91 -12.63 -7.83
N VAL A 687 3.34 -11.74 -8.72
CA VAL A 687 3.03 -10.31 -8.65
C VAL A 687 2.87 -9.72 -10.04
N ILE A 688 1.82 -8.91 -10.20
CA ILE A 688 1.55 -8.11 -11.39
C ILE A 688 1.82 -6.65 -11.00
N ASP A 689 2.69 -5.98 -11.75
CA ASP A 689 2.93 -4.54 -11.54
C ASP A 689 1.67 -3.75 -11.90
N SER A 690 1.48 -2.60 -11.25
CA SER A 690 0.24 -1.80 -11.36
C SER A 690 -0.14 -1.49 -12.81
N GLU A 691 0.83 -1.22 -13.67
CA GLU A 691 0.61 -0.91 -15.09
C GLU A 691 -0.03 -2.05 -15.90
N TYR A 692 0.15 -3.31 -15.49
CA TYR A 692 -0.41 -4.48 -16.17
C TYR A 692 -1.62 -5.06 -15.44
N GLN A 693 -2.07 -4.43 -14.36
CA GLN A 693 -3.19 -4.95 -13.60
C GLN A 693 -4.49 -4.96 -14.40
N CYS A 694 -4.68 -4.02 -15.31
CA CYS A 694 -5.80 -4.01 -16.26
C CYS A 694 -5.28 -3.98 -17.71
N MET A 695 -5.77 -4.88 -18.56
CA MET A 695 -5.36 -4.99 -19.96
C MET A 695 -6.56 -5.15 -20.89
N LEU A 696 -6.56 -4.43 -22.01
CA LEU A 696 -7.50 -4.60 -23.10
C LEU A 696 -7.02 -5.74 -24.01
N LEU A 697 -7.89 -6.73 -24.26
CA LEU A 697 -7.64 -7.83 -25.19
C LEU A 697 -8.52 -7.62 -26.43
N ASP A 698 -7.90 -7.60 -27.61
CA ASP A 698 -8.61 -7.58 -28.89
C ASP A 698 -8.48 -8.97 -29.53
N LEU A 699 -9.56 -9.75 -29.49
CA LEU A 699 -9.56 -11.13 -29.97
C LEU A 699 -9.63 -11.22 -31.49
N LYS A 700 -10.07 -10.18 -32.20
CA LYS A 700 -10.03 -10.14 -33.68
C LYS A 700 -8.61 -9.98 -34.18
N ARG A 701 -7.83 -9.12 -33.54
CA ARG A 701 -6.45 -8.79 -33.93
C ARG A 701 -5.41 -9.65 -33.21
N MET A 702 -5.79 -10.37 -32.17
CA MET A 702 -4.88 -11.10 -31.27
C MET A 702 -3.81 -10.17 -30.66
N SER A 703 -4.23 -8.97 -30.30
CA SER A 703 -3.39 -7.94 -29.68
C SER A 703 -3.89 -7.63 -28.27
N CYS A 704 -2.97 -7.27 -27.37
CA CYS A 704 -3.32 -6.81 -26.04
C CYS A 704 -2.55 -5.53 -25.70
N LEU A 705 -3.16 -4.69 -24.87
CA LEU A 705 -2.57 -3.42 -24.44
C LEU A 705 -2.86 -3.18 -22.95
N PRO A 706 -1.87 -2.76 -22.15
CA PRO A 706 -2.14 -2.29 -20.79
C PRO A 706 -3.03 -1.04 -20.84
N LEU A 707 -3.95 -0.92 -19.88
CA LEU A 707 -4.72 0.31 -19.71
C LEU A 707 -3.82 1.33 -19.00
N GLN A 708 -3.30 2.31 -19.74
CA GLN A 708 -2.54 3.40 -19.12
C GLN A 708 -3.49 4.36 -18.39
N VAL A 709 -3.42 4.34 -17.07
CA VAL A 709 -4.26 5.13 -16.16
C VAL A 709 -3.39 6.15 -15.43
N SER A 710 -3.80 7.42 -15.40
CA SER A 710 -2.99 8.53 -14.86
C SER A 710 -2.71 8.47 -13.35
N TYR A 711 -3.50 7.70 -12.58
CA TYR A 711 -3.32 7.51 -11.14
C TYR A 711 -4.06 6.25 -10.68
N GLU A 712 -3.37 5.31 -10.03
CA GLU A 712 -4.02 4.16 -9.39
C GLU A 712 -3.37 3.88 -8.03
N PRO A 713 -4.13 3.81 -6.92
CA PRO A 713 -3.60 3.35 -5.64
C PRO A 713 -3.20 1.88 -5.76
N SER A 714 -2.23 1.43 -4.96
CA SER A 714 -1.83 0.01 -4.95
C SER A 714 -3.03 -0.87 -4.56
N ARG A 715 -3.46 -1.75 -5.47
CA ARG A 715 -4.59 -2.65 -5.29
C ARG A 715 -4.14 -4.10 -5.24
N SER A 716 -4.90 -4.93 -4.54
CA SER A 716 -4.72 -6.38 -4.55
C SER A 716 -5.30 -7.02 -5.80
N MET A 717 -6.54 -6.64 -6.17
CA MET A 717 -7.36 -7.27 -7.20
C MET A 717 -7.31 -8.80 -7.17
N ILE A 718 -7.44 -9.35 -5.95
CA ILE A 718 -7.62 -10.77 -5.69
C ILE A 718 -9.02 -10.99 -5.15
N GLY A 719 -9.81 -11.76 -5.88
CA GLY A 719 -11.23 -11.97 -5.59
C GLY A 719 -12.09 -10.72 -5.77
N HIS A 720 -11.61 -9.75 -6.57
CA HIS A 720 -12.42 -8.62 -7.04
C HIS A 720 -13.38 -9.06 -8.15
N LYS A 721 -14.31 -8.17 -8.50
CA LYS A 721 -15.16 -8.31 -9.67
C LYS A 721 -15.11 -7.08 -10.54
N ALA A 722 -15.25 -7.29 -11.84
CA ALA A 722 -15.26 -6.23 -12.83
C ALA A 722 -16.52 -6.31 -13.69
N CYS A 723 -17.13 -5.18 -14.03
CA CYS A 723 -18.16 -5.10 -15.05
C CYS A 723 -17.99 -3.87 -15.92
N VAL A 724 -18.52 -3.90 -17.14
CA VAL A 724 -18.54 -2.74 -18.05
C VAL A 724 -19.94 -2.17 -18.09
N ILE A 725 -20.02 -0.86 -17.97
CA ILE A 725 -21.27 -0.10 -18.02
C ILE A 725 -21.25 0.90 -19.18
N ASN A 726 -22.44 1.15 -19.73
CA ASN A 726 -22.65 2.25 -20.69
C ASN A 726 -23.15 3.45 -19.90
N LEU A 727 -22.44 4.58 -20.00
CA LEU A 727 -22.79 5.79 -19.25
C LEU A 727 -23.81 6.67 -19.98
N ASN A 728 -23.94 6.54 -21.31
CA ASN A 728 -24.92 7.29 -22.09
C ASN A 728 -25.64 6.37 -23.08
N HIS A 729 -26.98 6.33 -23.02
CA HIS A 729 -27.78 5.43 -23.86
C HIS A 729 -27.93 5.92 -25.30
N SER A 730 -27.77 7.23 -25.55
CA SER A 730 -27.88 7.86 -26.87
C SER A 730 -26.59 7.78 -27.69
N GLU A 731 -25.43 7.68 -27.05
CA GLU A 731 -24.12 7.59 -27.70
C GLU A 731 -23.42 6.29 -27.32
N LYS A 732 -23.40 5.31 -28.23
CA LYS A 732 -22.75 3.98 -28.08
C LYS A 732 -21.23 4.02 -27.74
N ARG A 733 -20.63 5.20 -27.61
CA ARG A 733 -19.16 5.39 -27.52
C ARG A 733 -18.62 5.47 -26.10
N LEU A 734 -19.46 5.74 -25.11
CA LEU A 734 -18.99 5.99 -23.75
C LEU A 734 -19.26 4.80 -22.82
N LYS A 735 -18.17 4.18 -22.38
CA LYS A 735 -18.17 3.03 -21.48
C LYS A 735 -17.25 3.29 -20.29
N ALA A 736 -17.53 2.64 -19.17
CA ALA A 736 -16.64 2.58 -18.03
C ALA A 736 -16.52 1.16 -17.50
N LEU A 737 -15.32 0.78 -17.11
CA LEU A 737 -15.02 -0.43 -16.36
C LEU A 737 -15.16 -0.13 -14.87
N VAL A 738 -15.98 -0.89 -14.18
CA VAL A 738 -16.24 -0.79 -12.74
C VAL A 738 -15.49 -1.93 -12.03
N LEU A 739 -14.54 -1.60 -11.16
CA LEU A 739 -13.75 -2.55 -10.37
C LEU A 739 -14.21 -2.53 -8.91
N LEU A 740 -14.75 -3.65 -8.43
CA LEU A 740 -15.41 -3.78 -7.13
C LEU A 740 -14.72 -4.80 -6.22
N GLY A 741 -14.35 -4.32 -5.03
CA GLY A 741 -13.77 -5.12 -3.95
C GLY A 741 -12.47 -5.82 -4.37
N GLY A 742 -12.13 -6.86 -3.61
CA GLY A 742 -10.82 -7.47 -3.63
C GLY A 742 -10.15 -7.34 -2.26
N GLY A 743 -9.20 -8.23 -1.97
CA GLY A 743 -8.43 -8.13 -0.74
C GLY A 743 -7.59 -9.36 -0.43
N MET A 744 -6.79 -9.23 0.61
CA MET A 744 -5.85 -10.24 1.07
C MET A 744 -5.58 -10.15 2.59
N THR A 745 -5.09 -11.22 3.20
CA THR A 745 -4.67 -11.28 4.61
C THR A 745 -3.17 -11.01 4.80
N CYS A 746 -2.43 -10.85 3.70
CA CYS A 746 -1.01 -10.49 3.62
C CYS A 746 -0.15 -11.33 4.58
N PHE A 747 -0.28 -12.66 4.52
CA PHE A 747 0.55 -13.57 5.35
C PHE A 747 0.50 -13.26 6.86
N SER A 748 -0.67 -12.84 7.37
CA SER A 748 -0.88 -12.39 8.75
C SER A 748 -0.18 -11.08 9.17
N PHE A 749 0.43 -10.34 8.23
CA PHE A 749 0.93 -8.98 8.51
C PHE A 749 -0.23 -8.01 8.78
N GLY A 750 -1.37 -8.22 8.13
CA GLY A 750 -2.61 -7.46 8.31
C GLY A 750 -3.56 -7.70 7.13
N SER A 751 -4.86 -7.50 7.32
CA SER A 751 -5.80 -7.58 6.19
C SER A 751 -5.79 -6.29 5.38
N HIS A 752 -5.72 -6.42 4.05
CA HIS A 752 -5.91 -5.36 3.08
C HIS A 752 -7.18 -5.63 2.27
N PHE A 753 -8.02 -4.62 2.07
CA PHE A 753 -9.17 -4.68 1.18
C PHE A 753 -9.10 -3.53 0.18
N ASP A 754 -9.40 -3.84 -1.08
CA ASP A 754 -9.58 -2.86 -2.14
C ASP A 754 -10.90 -2.11 -1.87
N SER A 755 -10.81 -1.13 -0.98
CA SER A 755 -11.97 -0.57 -0.28
C SER A 755 -12.84 0.31 -1.17
N PHE A 756 -12.29 0.84 -2.26
CA PHE A 756 -13.00 1.75 -3.15
C PHE A 756 -13.37 1.07 -4.46
N LEU A 757 -14.61 1.30 -4.86
CA LEU A 757 -15.02 1.04 -6.22
C LEU A 757 -14.35 2.06 -7.15
N ALA A 758 -13.76 1.58 -8.24
CA ALA A 758 -13.16 2.43 -9.26
C ALA A 758 -13.86 2.31 -10.60
N MET A 759 -13.89 3.43 -11.31
CA MET A 759 -14.30 3.50 -12.70
C MET A 759 -13.09 3.85 -13.57
N ILE A 760 -12.86 3.07 -14.62
CA ILE A 760 -11.86 3.33 -15.66
C ILE A 760 -12.60 3.54 -16.98
N SER A 761 -12.49 4.73 -17.58
CA SER A 761 -13.20 5.07 -18.82
C SER A 761 -12.23 5.40 -19.95
N ASN A 762 -12.67 5.14 -21.18
CA ASN A 762 -11.98 5.51 -22.42
C ASN A 762 -12.14 7.00 -22.79
N MET A 763 -12.86 7.78 -21.97
CA MET A 763 -12.97 9.23 -22.07
C MET A 763 -12.89 9.85 -20.67
N ASP A 764 -12.59 11.14 -20.61
CA ASP A 764 -12.53 11.86 -19.35
C ASP A 764 -13.93 11.91 -18.73
N LEU A 765 -14.13 11.17 -17.64
CA LEU A 765 -15.41 11.16 -16.90
C LEU A 765 -15.76 12.54 -16.35
N ASN A 766 -14.80 13.45 -16.22
CA ASN A 766 -15.04 14.83 -15.82
C ASN A 766 -15.66 15.67 -16.95
N GLN A 767 -15.53 15.27 -18.23
CA GLN A 767 -16.17 15.97 -19.35
C GLN A 767 -17.67 15.66 -19.47
N LEU A 768 -18.15 14.57 -18.85
CA LEU A 768 -19.56 14.17 -18.85
C LEU A 768 -20.39 14.81 -17.75
N SER A 769 -19.75 15.16 -16.65
CA SER A 769 -20.25 16.23 -15.82
C SER A 769 -20.03 17.51 -16.60
N ASN A 770 -21.08 18.18 -17.10
CA ASN A 770 -20.99 19.56 -17.58
C ASN A 770 -20.59 20.50 -16.41
N ARG A 771 -19.33 20.40 -15.99
CA ARG A 771 -18.59 21.29 -15.12
C ARG A 771 -17.12 21.15 -15.55
N PRO A 772 -16.46 22.23 -15.94
CA PRO A 772 -15.02 22.19 -16.12
C PRO A 772 -14.41 21.77 -14.78
N ARG A 773 -13.47 20.84 -14.80
CA ARG A 773 -12.55 20.63 -13.69
C ARG A 773 -11.15 20.61 -14.28
N THR A 774 -10.42 21.65 -13.94
CA THR A 774 -8.98 21.80 -14.18
C THR A 774 -8.21 20.61 -13.59
N ASN A 775 -7.33 20.03 -14.40
CA ASN A 775 -6.33 19.05 -13.98
C ASN A 775 -5.44 19.64 -12.88
N GLU A 776 -5.69 19.28 -11.63
CA GLU A 776 -4.72 19.48 -10.55
C GLU A 776 -4.14 18.12 -10.15
N THR A 777 -2.86 17.95 -10.45
CA THR A 777 -1.94 17.02 -9.78
C THR A 777 -2.10 17.17 -8.27
N ILE A 778 -2.75 16.20 -7.61
CA ILE A 778 -2.75 16.08 -6.16
C ILE A 778 -1.32 15.68 -5.76
N LYS A 779 -0.48 16.67 -5.46
CA LYS A 779 0.76 16.44 -4.70
C LYS A 779 0.33 15.97 -3.30
N ASN A 780 0.82 14.81 -2.87
CA ASN A 780 0.62 14.28 -1.53
C ASN A 780 1.28 15.22 -0.49
N TYR A 781 0.54 16.22 -0.01
CA TYR A 781 0.98 17.04 1.11
C TYR A 781 0.70 16.30 2.42
N ALA A 782 1.54 15.31 2.74
CA ALA A 782 1.50 14.64 4.04
C ALA A 782 1.78 15.64 5.17
N THR A 783 1.02 15.58 6.26
CA THR A 783 1.12 16.47 7.43
C THR A 783 2.46 16.35 8.17
N PHE A 784 3.21 15.27 7.91
CA PHE A 784 4.57 15.06 8.42
C PHE A 784 5.44 14.55 7.27
N ASP A 785 6.13 15.47 6.60
CA ASP A 785 7.19 15.07 5.67
C ASP A 785 8.39 14.54 6.47
N SER A 786 8.62 13.23 6.42
CA SER A 786 9.78 12.57 7.02
C SER A 786 11.00 12.52 6.09
N SER A 787 10.93 13.16 4.92
CA SER A 787 12.05 13.24 4.00
C SER A 787 13.25 13.93 4.67
N PRO A 788 14.48 13.50 4.36
CA PRO A 788 15.70 14.13 4.85
C PRO A 788 16.12 15.35 3.99
N GLN A 789 15.29 15.78 3.03
CA GLN A 789 15.66 16.83 2.08
C GLN A 789 15.20 18.21 2.56
N ASP A 790 16.09 19.19 2.49
CA ASP A 790 15.75 20.60 2.65
C ASP A 790 15.07 21.09 1.36
N THR A 791 13.81 21.51 1.45
CA THR A 791 12.97 21.98 0.34
C THR A 791 12.62 23.47 0.41
N TRP A 792 12.91 24.12 1.53
CA TRP A 792 12.59 25.54 1.78
C TRP A 792 13.19 26.52 0.75
N ASN A 793 14.32 26.15 0.15
CA ASN A 793 15.00 26.93 -0.89
C ASN A 793 14.50 26.59 -2.31
N GLN A 794 13.67 25.56 -2.46
CA GLN A 794 13.09 25.10 -3.72
C GLN A 794 11.75 25.82 -3.97
N VAL A 795 11.84 27.12 -4.24
CA VAL A 795 10.68 27.98 -4.45
C VAL A 795 9.89 27.55 -5.68
N GLN A 796 8.58 27.33 -5.51
CA GLN A 796 7.63 27.06 -6.58
C GLN A 796 6.99 28.37 -7.08
N GLU A 797 6.45 28.39 -8.29
CA GLU A 797 5.66 29.52 -8.77
C GLU A 797 4.17 29.32 -8.44
N ILE A 798 3.49 30.42 -8.09
CA ILE A 798 2.02 30.43 -7.98
C ILE A 798 1.43 30.32 -9.40
N PRO A 799 0.39 29.49 -9.64
CA PRO A 799 -0.29 29.39 -10.93
C PRO A 799 -0.73 30.77 -11.46
N GLN A 800 -0.55 30.99 -12.76
CA GLN A 800 -0.81 32.28 -13.41
C GLN A 800 -1.76 32.11 -14.60
N SER A 801 -2.67 33.08 -14.78
CA SER A 801 -3.53 33.20 -15.96
C SER A 801 -3.54 34.63 -16.48
N ASN A 802 -3.36 34.78 -17.79
CA ASN A 802 -3.52 36.08 -18.48
C ASN A 802 -4.97 36.35 -18.90
N LYS A 803 -5.88 35.38 -18.73
CA LYS A 803 -7.30 35.51 -19.10
C LYS A 803 -8.17 35.07 -17.93
N LEU A 804 -8.99 36.00 -17.43
CA LEU A 804 -10.04 35.68 -16.47
C LEU A 804 -11.27 35.15 -17.23
N THR A 805 -11.48 33.84 -17.20
CA THR A 805 -12.72 33.20 -17.65
C THR A 805 -13.58 32.81 -16.45
N ILE A 806 -14.90 32.70 -16.65
CA ILE A 806 -15.83 32.19 -15.63
C ILE A 806 -15.37 30.82 -15.10
N GLU A 807 -14.90 29.96 -16.00
CA GLU A 807 -14.38 28.64 -15.67
C GLU A 807 -13.13 28.74 -14.78
N SER A 808 -12.10 29.48 -15.19
CA SER A 808 -10.85 29.63 -14.42
C SER A 808 -11.07 30.20 -13.01
N TRP A 809 -12.04 31.10 -12.86
CA TRP A 809 -12.42 31.67 -11.56
C TRP A 809 -13.18 30.68 -10.68
N ASN A 810 -14.16 29.99 -11.27
CA ASN A 810 -14.95 28.99 -10.56
C ASN A 810 -14.10 27.79 -10.16
N ASP A 811 -13.16 27.38 -11.00
CA ASP A 811 -12.23 26.29 -10.73
C ASP A 811 -11.32 26.64 -9.55
N ALA A 812 -10.70 27.83 -9.56
CA ALA A 812 -9.86 28.28 -8.45
C ALA A 812 -10.62 28.30 -7.11
N ILE A 813 -11.86 28.81 -7.10
CA ILE A 813 -12.72 28.79 -5.90
C ILE A 813 -13.09 27.35 -5.51
N PHE A 814 -13.49 26.53 -6.49
CA PHE A 814 -13.99 25.18 -6.24
C PHE A 814 -12.90 24.28 -5.65
N HIS A 815 -11.70 24.37 -6.20
CA HIS A 815 -10.52 23.60 -5.78
C HIS A 815 -9.77 24.24 -4.60
N SER A 816 -10.15 25.46 -4.20
CA SER A 816 -9.46 26.21 -3.15
C SER A 816 -7.97 26.35 -3.42
N THR A 817 -7.61 26.70 -4.66
CA THR A 817 -6.23 26.84 -5.10
C THR A 817 -5.87 28.27 -5.49
N PRO A 818 -4.67 28.75 -5.10
CA PRO A 818 -4.26 30.11 -5.36
C PRO A 818 -3.93 30.30 -6.84
N ILE A 819 -4.34 31.44 -7.39
CA ILE A 819 -4.07 31.79 -8.78
C ILE A 819 -3.87 33.30 -8.94
N ILE A 820 -2.95 33.67 -9.83
CA ILE A 820 -2.71 35.06 -10.25
C ILE A 820 -3.43 35.32 -11.56
N PHE A 821 -4.28 36.34 -11.60
CA PHE A 821 -4.83 36.91 -12.84
C PHE A 821 -4.07 38.18 -13.20
N LYS A 822 -3.33 38.16 -14.32
CA LYS A 822 -2.42 39.25 -14.67
C LYS A 822 -3.09 40.40 -15.42
N ALA A 823 -2.68 41.63 -15.12
CA ALA A 823 -3.05 42.83 -15.88
C ALA A 823 -4.57 42.98 -16.12
N MET A 824 -5.37 42.76 -15.08
CA MET A 824 -6.82 42.91 -15.13
C MET A 824 -7.24 44.38 -15.20
N ASP A 825 -8.42 44.62 -15.79
CA ASP A 825 -9.08 45.93 -15.75
C ASP A 825 -9.66 46.17 -14.36
N ILE A 826 -8.95 46.97 -13.57
CA ILE A 826 -9.28 47.33 -12.19
C ILE A 826 -9.84 48.76 -12.08
N GLY A 827 -10.18 49.38 -13.20
CA GLY A 827 -10.68 50.76 -13.27
C GLY A 827 -9.60 51.81 -13.35
N ASP A 828 -10.02 53.08 -13.32
CA ASP A 828 -9.15 54.24 -13.53
C ASP A 828 -8.14 54.46 -12.40
N CYS A 829 -8.33 53.80 -11.25
CA CYS A 829 -7.43 53.84 -10.10
C CYS A 829 -5.96 53.60 -10.45
N LYS A 830 -5.68 52.73 -11.44
CA LYS A 830 -4.32 52.41 -11.90
C LYS A 830 -3.56 53.64 -12.42
N SER A 831 -4.28 54.58 -13.02
CA SER A 831 -3.71 55.82 -13.58
C SER A 831 -3.94 57.03 -12.66
N LEU A 832 -5.12 57.12 -12.04
CA LEU A 832 -5.54 58.28 -11.24
C LEU A 832 -4.87 58.34 -9.87
N TRP A 833 -4.58 57.20 -9.22
CA TRP A 833 -4.11 57.18 -7.82
C TRP A 833 -2.61 57.50 -7.69
N THR A 834 -2.26 58.72 -8.12
CA THR A 834 -1.00 59.40 -7.79
C THR A 834 -1.02 59.87 -6.34
N ALA A 835 0.16 60.22 -5.79
CA ALA A 835 0.23 60.71 -4.42
C ALA A 835 -0.58 62.01 -4.26
N GLU A 836 -0.48 62.91 -5.24
CA GLU A 836 -1.20 64.18 -5.32
C GLU A 836 -2.72 63.98 -5.40
N TYR A 837 -3.18 63.03 -6.21
CA TYR A 837 -4.61 62.72 -6.32
C TYR A 837 -5.17 62.22 -4.99
N LEU A 838 -4.51 61.24 -4.37
CA LEU A 838 -4.93 60.69 -3.08
C LEU A 838 -4.86 61.74 -1.96
N LYS A 839 -3.83 62.59 -1.93
CA LYS A 839 -3.75 63.74 -1.01
C LYS A 839 -4.92 64.70 -1.19
N THR A 840 -5.30 64.98 -2.43
CA THR A 840 -6.41 65.90 -2.74
C THR A 840 -7.75 65.31 -2.31
N LYS A 841 -8.00 64.04 -2.61
CA LYS A 841 -9.29 63.37 -2.34
C LYS A 841 -9.49 63.02 -0.87
N ILE A 842 -8.48 62.42 -0.22
CA ILE A 842 -8.62 61.84 1.12
C ILE A 842 -7.49 62.23 2.09
N GLY A 843 -6.62 63.17 1.72
CA GLY A 843 -5.41 63.52 2.51
C GLY A 843 -5.68 63.88 3.98
N LYS A 844 -6.79 64.56 4.27
CA LYS A 844 -7.14 64.98 5.65
C LYS A 844 -7.73 63.85 6.51
N LYS A 845 -8.04 62.69 5.92
CA LYS A 845 -8.65 61.58 6.63
C LYS A 845 -7.64 60.95 7.59
N LYS A 846 -8.07 60.71 8.83
CA LYS A 846 -7.23 60.04 9.85
C LYS A 846 -7.23 58.53 9.64
N CYS A 847 -6.06 57.92 9.77
CA CYS A 847 -5.87 56.47 9.69
C CYS A 847 -4.93 55.98 10.79
N SER A 848 -5.11 54.72 11.22
CA SER A 848 -4.21 54.04 12.15
C SER A 848 -3.19 53.24 11.36
N VAL A 849 -1.91 53.54 11.57
CA VAL A 849 -0.79 53.03 10.76
C VAL A 849 0.19 52.29 11.65
N HIS A 850 0.68 51.15 11.18
CA HIS A 850 1.77 50.42 11.81
C HIS A 850 3.08 51.09 11.43
N VAL A 851 3.86 51.48 12.42
CA VAL A 851 5.15 52.16 12.24
C VAL A 851 6.22 51.44 13.05
N SER A 852 7.26 50.95 12.37
CA SER A 852 8.50 50.47 12.97
C SER A 852 9.65 51.34 12.49
N ASP A 853 10.46 51.83 13.42
CA ASP A 853 11.64 52.65 13.13
C ASP A 853 12.95 51.82 13.17
N GLN A 854 12.85 50.53 13.49
CA GLN A 854 13.98 49.64 13.79
C GLN A 854 14.11 48.46 12.81
N SER A 855 13.03 48.04 12.17
CA SER A 855 13.00 46.91 11.25
C SER A 855 12.08 47.18 10.06
N SER A 856 12.50 46.71 8.89
CA SER A 856 11.67 46.66 7.68
C SER A 856 10.68 45.49 7.69
N ASN A 857 10.98 44.42 8.46
CA ASN A 857 10.10 43.28 8.66
C ASN A 857 9.30 43.45 9.95
N LEU A 858 7.97 43.50 9.83
CA LEU A 858 7.06 43.57 10.95
C LEU A 858 6.82 42.17 11.52
N THR A 859 6.87 42.01 12.84
CA THR A 859 6.59 40.75 13.52
C THR A 859 5.43 40.90 14.51
N TRP A 860 4.42 40.02 14.39
CA TRP A 860 3.24 40.09 15.24
C TRP A 860 3.51 39.73 16.69
N HIS A 861 4.38 38.74 16.92
CA HIS A 861 4.65 38.16 18.23
C HIS A 861 5.62 39.01 19.05
N ASP A 862 6.67 39.57 18.44
CA ASP A 862 7.61 40.46 19.15
C ASP A 862 7.08 41.90 19.28
N LYS A 863 5.99 42.23 18.55
CA LYS A 863 5.39 43.57 18.53
C LYS A 863 6.43 44.66 18.24
N ASN A 864 7.28 44.44 17.23
CA ASN A 864 8.35 45.37 16.85
C ASN A 864 7.85 46.64 16.13
N PHE A 865 6.59 47.02 16.31
CA PHE A 865 5.93 48.17 15.70
C PHE A 865 4.95 48.82 16.67
N SER A 866 4.60 50.07 16.39
CA SER A 866 3.61 50.85 17.13
C SER A 866 2.48 51.32 16.21
N TYR A 867 1.28 51.47 16.77
CA TYR A 867 0.17 52.10 16.06
C TYR A 867 0.26 53.62 16.19
N LYS A 868 0.36 54.34 15.08
CA LYS A 868 0.34 55.81 15.03
C LYS A 868 -0.88 56.26 14.25
N THR A 869 -1.69 57.15 14.84
CA THR A 869 -2.78 57.81 14.12
C THR A 869 -2.21 59.01 13.37
N MET A 870 -2.40 59.05 12.05
CA MET A 870 -1.96 60.17 11.22
C MET A 870 -2.95 60.47 10.10
N ASN A 871 -2.83 61.66 9.54
CA ASN A 871 -3.57 62.01 8.33
C ASN A 871 -3.02 61.23 7.13
N PHE A 872 -3.88 60.96 6.15
CA PHE A 872 -3.55 60.19 4.97
C PHE A 872 -2.46 60.85 4.10
N ASP A 873 -2.41 62.20 4.08
CA ASP A 873 -1.35 62.95 3.42
C ASP A 873 0.05 62.63 4.00
N LYS A 874 0.17 62.62 5.33
CA LYS A 874 1.38 62.25 6.06
C LYS A 874 1.74 60.78 5.87
N LEU A 875 0.74 59.89 5.82
CA LEU A 875 0.96 58.47 5.48
C LEU A 875 1.59 58.35 4.09
N LEU A 876 1.03 59.03 3.09
CA LEU A 876 1.55 58.98 1.72
C LEU A 876 2.95 59.55 1.63
N GLU A 877 3.23 60.64 2.33
CA GLU A 877 4.59 61.18 2.46
C GLU A 877 5.54 60.13 3.03
N GLN A 878 5.21 59.54 4.19
CA GLN A 878 6.09 58.57 4.83
C GLN A 878 6.24 57.27 4.03
N ALA A 879 5.18 56.80 3.37
CA ALA A 879 5.21 55.56 2.61
C ALA A 879 5.90 55.71 1.24
N PHE A 880 5.81 56.88 0.59
CA PHE A 880 6.32 57.10 -0.78
C PHE A 880 7.54 58.04 -0.87
N HIS A 881 8.06 58.59 0.24
CA HIS A 881 9.31 59.36 0.20
C HIS A 881 10.55 58.47 0.08
N THR A 882 11.40 58.79 -0.89
CA THR A 882 12.64 58.07 -1.27
C THR A 882 13.82 58.18 -0.29
N LYS A 883 13.67 58.89 0.84
CA LYS A 883 14.73 59.10 1.86
C LYS A 883 14.41 58.46 3.23
N THR A 884 13.54 57.46 3.28
CA THR A 884 13.34 56.70 4.53
C THR A 884 14.58 55.87 4.81
N ASN A 885 15.04 55.87 6.07
CA ASN A 885 16.05 54.93 6.56
C ASN A 885 15.66 53.50 6.11
N ASN A 886 16.61 52.72 5.58
CA ASN A 886 16.36 51.35 5.06
C ASN A 886 15.70 50.40 6.08
N ASN A 887 15.67 50.78 7.36
CA ASN A 887 15.11 49.99 8.46
C ASN A 887 13.75 50.50 8.97
N GLN A 888 13.09 51.45 8.28
CA GLN A 888 11.76 51.94 8.65
C GLN A 888 10.65 51.22 7.87
N ALA A 889 9.63 50.74 8.56
CA ALA A 889 8.44 50.12 7.98
C ALA A 889 7.18 50.94 8.28
N ILE A 890 6.44 51.31 7.23
CA ILE A 890 5.13 51.96 7.30
C ILE A 890 4.10 51.04 6.66
N TYR A 891 3.04 50.71 7.40
CA TYR A 891 1.99 49.83 6.89
C TYR A 891 0.59 50.24 7.37
N LEU A 892 -0.28 50.55 6.41
CA LEU A 892 -1.71 50.75 6.62
C LEU A 892 -2.47 49.47 6.25
N ARG A 893 -3.32 49.04 7.17
CA ARG A 893 -4.50 48.22 6.91
C ARG A 893 -5.71 49.06 7.30
N SER A 894 -6.56 49.44 6.36
CA SER A 894 -7.72 50.29 6.67
C SER A 894 -8.69 49.62 7.63
N LEU A 895 -9.35 50.46 8.43
CA LEU A 895 -10.40 50.07 9.37
C LEU A 895 -11.70 50.76 8.97
N SER A 896 -12.82 50.20 9.42
CA SER A 896 -14.12 50.84 9.25
C SER A 896 -14.17 52.22 9.92
N ASN A 897 -14.87 53.16 9.29
CA ASN A 897 -15.27 54.41 9.93
C ASN A 897 -16.17 54.18 11.16
N SER A 898 -16.85 53.02 11.23
CA SER A 898 -17.69 52.62 12.36
C SER A 898 -16.97 51.58 13.24
N PRO A 899 -16.54 51.94 14.46
CA PRO A 899 -15.91 50.99 15.36
C PRO A 899 -16.83 49.78 15.60
N LYS A 900 -16.28 48.56 15.52
CA LYS A 900 -16.99 47.26 15.62
C LYS A 900 -17.71 46.77 14.35
N GLN A 901 -17.51 47.41 13.19
CA GLN A 901 -17.90 46.88 11.88
C GLN A 901 -16.66 46.41 11.09
N THR A 902 -16.86 45.51 10.13
CA THR A 902 -15.83 45.16 9.16
C THR A 902 -15.52 46.36 8.26
N SER A 903 -14.28 46.47 7.78
CA SER A 903 -13.93 47.53 6.83
C SER A 903 -14.69 47.28 5.52
N ASN A 904 -15.18 48.34 4.91
CA ASN A 904 -15.84 48.30 3.63
C ASN A 904 -15.34 49.49 2.81
N PHE A 905 -14.47 49.23 1.85
CA PHE A 905 -13.81 50.24 1.03
C PHE A 905 -14.80 51.24 0.40
N ASP A 906 -15.93 50.78 -0.12
CA ASP A 906 -16.91 51.65 -0.79
C ASP A 906 -17.57 52.63 0.18
N LYS A 907 -17.84 52.19 1.41
CA LYS A 907 -18.41 53.02 2.49
C LYS A 907 -17.36 53.87 3.19
N ASP A 908 -16.17 53.32 3.34
CA ASP A 908 -15.09 53.95 4.08
C ASP A 908 -14.38 55.00 3.21
N PHE A 909 -14.25 54.80 1.90
CA PHE A 909 -13.57 55.70 0.96
C PHE A 909 -14.42 55.97 -0.29
N PRO A 910 -15.63 56.54 -0.13
CA PRO A 910 -16.54 56.79 -1.25
C PRO A 910 -15.96 57.75 -2.31
N GLU A 911 -15.00 58.59 -1.93
CA GLU A 911 -14.31 59.51 -2.84
C GLU A 911 -13.37 58.79 -3.82
N LEU A 912 -12.99 57.55 -3.51
CA LEU A 912 -12.10 56.71 -4.32
C LEU A 912 -12.83 55.50 -4.94
N SER A 913 -13.99 55.10 -4.40
CA SER A 913 -14.68 53.88 -4.82
C SER A 913 -15.06 53.87 -6.29
N GLN A 914 -15.37 55.03 -6.87
CA GLN A 914 -15.73 55.15 -8.29
C GLN A 914 -14.55 54.84 -9.23
N ASP A 915 -13.31 54.98 -8.77
CA ASP A 915 -12.11 54.76 -9.58
C ASP A 915 -11.72 53.28 -9.62
N PHE A 916 -12.21 52.47 -8.68
CA PHE A 916 -11.83 51.07 -8.50
C PHE A 916 -12.98 50.14 -8.88
N LYS A 917 -12.66 49.09 -9.63
CA LYS A 917 -13.57 47.98 -9.89
C LYS A 917 -12.81 46.67 -9.89
N ILE A 918 -13.53 45.58 -9.68
CA ILE A 918 -13.03 44.24 -9.98
C ILE A 918 -13.74 43.69 -11.22
N PRO A 919 -13.13 42.73 -11.94
CA PRO A 919 -13.77 42.12 -13.09
C PRO A 919 -15.16 41.55 -12.77
N LYS A 920 -16.10 41.68 -13.72
CA LYS A 920 -17.53 41.32 -13.52
C LYS A 920 -17.73 39.91 -12.95
N VAL A 921 -16.97 38.93 -13.43
CA VAL A 921 -17.03 37.53 -12.96
C VAL A 921 -16.72 37.41 -11.47
N MET A 922 -15.70 38.13 -10.98
CA MET A 922 -15.38 38.18 -9.56
C MET A 922 -16.45 38.95 -8.80
N GLN A 923 -16.95 40.06 -9.36
CA GLN A 923 -18.00 40.87 -8.74
C GLN A 923 -19.29 40.07 -8.49
N GLU A 924 -19.70 39.20 -9.41
CA GLU A 924 -20.87 38.33 -9.25
C GLU A 924 -20.72 37.34 -8.08
N THR A 925 -19.49 36.93 -7.78
CA THR A 925 -19.20 36.05 -6.64
C THR A 925 -19.03 36.84 -5.34
N VAL A 926 -18.26 37.93 -5.38
CA VAL A 926 -17.88 38.71 -4.20
C VAL A 926 -19.04 39.56 -3.71
N GLY A 927 -19.87 40.13 -4.59
CA GLY A 927 -20.88 41.15 -4.28
C GLY A 927 -21.70 40.85 -3.02
N ASP A 928 -22.70 39.98 -3.14
CA ASP A 928 -23.59 39.62 -2.01
C ASP A 928 -22.90 38.76 -0.94
N ASN A 929 -21.68 38.29 -1.21
CA ASN A 929 -20.91 37.45 -0.30
C ASN A 929 -19.77 38.20 0.41
N LEU A 930 -19.69 39.52 0.23
CA LEU A 930 -18.59 40.33 0.77
C LEU A 930 -18.66 40.34 2.30
N PHE A 931 -17.55 39.97 2.93
CA PHE A 931 -17.35 40.09 4.37
C PHE A 931 -16.68 41.43 4.72
N SER A 932 -15.59 41.76 4.04
CA SER A 932 -14.76 42.94 4.31
C SER A 932 -13.96 43.35 3.08
N SER A 933 -13.79 44.65 2.85
CA SER A 933 -12.88 45.19 1.83
C SER A 933 -11.94 46.21 2.44
N VAL A 934 -10.64 46.02 2.23
CA VAL A 934 -9.56 46.63 3.03
C VAL A 934 -8.51 47.26 2.13
N LEU A 935 -8.30 48.58 2.27
CA LEU A 935 -7.20 49.29 1.63
C LEU A 935 -5.88 49.00 2.36
N ARG A 936 -4.85 48.66 1.57
CA ARG A 936 -3.50 48.35 2.03
C ARG A 936 -2.50 49.33 1.44
N ILE A 937 -1.74 50.02 2.28
CA ILE A 937 -0.62 50.88 1.85
C ILE A 937 0.64 50.46 2.60
N SER A 938 1.75 50.36 1.89
CA SER A 938 3.03 49.99 2.48
C SER A 938 4.18 50.80 1.92
N SER A 939 5.19 51.08 2.75
CA SER A 939 6.48 51.58 2.28
C SER A 939 7.26 50.49 1.52
N ALA A 940 8.22 50.92 0.71
CA ALA A 940 9.17 50.03 0.05
C ALA A 940 9.94 49.18 1.07
N ASN A 941 10.34 47.98 0.65
CA ASN A 941 11.04 46.96 1.45
C ASN A 941 10.30 46.46 2.71
N MET A 942 9.03 46.83 2.94
CA MET A 942 8.29 46.39 4.12
C MET A 942 7.84 44.93 3.99
N GLY A 943 8.26 44.09 4.93
CA GLY A 943 7.81 42.70 5.08
C GLY A 943 6.72 42.57 6.14
N LEU A 944 5.62 41.90 5.80
CA LEU A 944 4.55 41.52 6.73
C LEU A 944 4.68 40.05 7.08
N TRP A 945 4.51 39.73 8.37
CA TRP A 945 4.57 38.36 8.89
C TRP A 945 3.63 37.39 8.13
N ALA A 946 4.01 36.11 8.09
CA ALA A 946 3.16 35.08 7.53
C ALA A 946 1.93 34.83 8.41
N HIS A 947 0.75 34.77 7.81
CA HIS A 947 -0.51 34.51 8.48
C HIS A 947 -1.48 33.78 7.54
N TYR A 948 -2.59 33.29 8.08
CA TYR A 948 -3.73 32.84 7.28
C TYR A 948 -4.99 33.58 7.69
N ASP A 949 -5.95 33.63 6.78
CA ASP A 949 -7.30 34.17 7.02
C ASP A 949 -8.32 33.03 6.89
N THR A 950 -9.44 33.12 7.61
CA THR A 950 -10.49 32.08 7.58
C THR A 950 -11.54 32.31 6.48
N TYR A 951 -11.31 33.32 5.64
CA TYR A 951 -12.17 33.72 4.53
C TYR A 951 -11.39 33.63 3.22
N ASP A 952 -12.11 33.36 2.13
CA ASP A 952 -11.55 33.51 0.81
C ASP A 952 -11.26 35.00 0.54
N ASN A 953 -10.16 35.29 -0.14
CA ASN A 953 -9.64 36.64 -0.29
C ASN A 953 -9.13 36.87 -1.71
N ILE A 954 -9.38 38.05 -2.28
CA ILE A 954 -8.65 38.54 -3.44
C ILE A 954 -7.83 39.76 -3.06
N LEU A 955 -6.54 39.75 -3.39
CA LEU A 955 -5.67 40.93 -3.28
C LEU A 955 -5.46 41.51 -4.67
N VAL A 956 -5.96 42.73 -4.85
CA VAL A 956 -5.85 43.50 -6.09
C VAL A 956 -4.70 44.48 -5.96
N GLN A 957 -3.65 44.28 -6.75
CA GLN A 957 -2.47 45.12 -6.75
C GLN A 957 -2.67 46.35 -7.64
N ILE A 958 -2.68 47.54 -7.05
CA ILE A 958 -3.01 48.78 -7.77
C ILE A 958 -1.74 49.54 -8.16
N LYS A 959 -0.78 49.66 -7.23
CA LYS A 959 0.48 50.38 -7.45
C LYS A 959 1.64 49.74 -6.69
N GLY A 960 2.84 49.86 -7.27
CA GLY A 960 4.08 49.28 -6.76
C GLY A 960 4.12 47.76 -6.95
N LYS A 961 5.26 47.14 -6.63
CA LYS A 961 5.43 45.69 -6.68
C LYS A 961 5.37 45.04 -5.30
N LYS A 962 4.73 43.88 -5.19
CA LYS A 962 4.69 43.06 -3.96
C LYS A 962 5.09 41.64 -4.25
N LEU A 963 6.09 41.13 -3.55
CA LEU A 963 6.34 39.70 -3.47
C LEU A 963 5.32 39.08 -2.52
N ILE A 964 4.47 38.21 -3.05
CA ILE A 964 3.63 37.33 -2.25
C ILE A 964 4.30 35.97 -2.15
N ARG A 965 4.36 35.44 -0.92
CA ARG A 965 4.73 34.06 -0.64
C ARG A 965 3.54 33.32 -0.08
N MET A 966 3.30 32.11 -0.55
CA MET A 966 2.17 31.28 -0.13
C MET A 966 2.63 29.88 0.18
N TRP A 967 1.98 29.26 1.15
CA TRP A 967 2.18 27.88 1.52
C TRP A 967 0.82 27.19 1.64
N HIS A 968 0.80 25.92 1.27
CA HIS A 968 -0.39 25.09 1.41
C HIS A 968 -0.79 24.98 2.90
N PRO A 969 -2.10 24.93 3.26
CA PRO A 969 -2.53 24.87 4.66
C PRO A 969 -1.92 23.71 5.49
N SER A 970 -1.53 22.61 4.84
CA SER A 970 -0.84 21.49 5.49
C SER A 970 0.53 21.85 6.07
N GLU A 971 1.15 22.94 5.61
CA GLU A 971 2.47 23.39 6.05
C GLU A 971 2.45 24.25 7.33
N ILE A 972 1.29 24.35 7.98
CA ILE A 972 1.09 25.11 9.22
C ILE A 972 2.13 24.79 10.31
N ILE A 973 2.58 23.54 10.38
CA ILE A 973 3.61 23.07 11.32
C ILE A 973 5.00 23.59 10.93
N ASN A 974 5.35 23.53 9.64
CA ASN A 974 6.66 23.96 9.13
C ASN A 974 6.87 25.47 9.31
N LEU A 975 5.78 26.24 9.36
CA LEU A 975 5.80 27.68 9.51
C LEU A 975 5.67 28.15 10.97
N TYR A 976 5.62 27.23 11.94
CA TYR A 976 5.48 27.56 13.36
C TYR A 976 4.35 28.57 13.63
N ILE A 977 3.18 28.34 13.01
CA ILE A 977 2.02 29.20 13.22
C ILE A 977 1.58 29.08 14.68
N LYS A 978 1.49 30.23 15.35
CA LYS A 978 0.90 30.40 16.67
C LYS A 978 -0.30 31.33 16.55
N ASP A 979 -1.43 30.90 17.07
CA ASP A 979 -2.73 31.53 16.80
C ASP A 979 -3.02 31.55 15.29
N SER A 980 -2.94 32.71 14.64
CA SER A 980 -3.12 32.88 13.20
C SER A 980 -1.87 33.43 12.49
N SER A 981 -0.71 33.46 13.13
CA SER A 981 0.52 34.04 12.55
C SER A 981 1.79 33.28 12.91
N SER A 982 2.74 33.26 11.98
CA SER A 982 4.05 32.64 12.17
C SER A 982 4.90 33.40 13.18
N ILE A 983 5.67 32.67 13.97
CA ILE A 983 6.73 33.23 14.83
C ILE A 983 8.06 33.41 14.10
N ILE A 984 8.19 32.94 12.85
CA ILE A 984 9.40 33.12 12.04
C ILE A 984 9.49 34.60 11.64
N PRO A 985 10.58 35.31 12.01
CA PRO A 985 10.66 36.76 11.81
C PRO A 985 11.02 37.16 10.37
N ASP A 986 11.75 36.30 9.65
CA ASP A 986 12.23 36.56 8.30
C ASP A 986 12.25 35.27 7.48
N PHE A 987 11.67 35.31 6.28
CA PHE A 987 11.62 34.21 5.32
C PHE A 987 12.64 34.36 4.18
N ASP A 988 13.26 35.53 4.04
CA ASP A 988 14.38 35.75 3.11
C ASP A 988 15.69 35.18 3.69
N GLN A 989 15.85 35.31 5.01
CA GLN A 989 17.00 34.83 5.77
C GLN A 989 16.52 34.09 7.02
N PRO A 990 15.89 32.92 6.86
CA PRO A 990 15.35 32.17 7.99
C PRO A 990 16.47 31.65 8.90
N ASP A 991 16.29 31.82 10.21
CA ASP A 991 17.13 31.18 11.23
C ASP A 991 16.71 29.69 11.33
N LEU A 992 17.35 28.86 10.50
CA LEU A 992 17.04 27.44 10.38
C LEU A 992 17.47 26.62 11.60
N ASP A 993 18.30 27.18 12.48
CA ASP A 993 18.69 26.53 13.74
C ASP A 993 17.62 26.75 14.80
N ARG A 994 17.03 27.95 14.83
CA ARG A 994 15.87 28.26 15.68
C ARG A 994 14.56 27.67 15.14
N PHE A 995 14.42 27.57 13.82
CA PHE A 995 13.21 27.10 13.14
C PHE A 995 13.48 25.92 12.18
N PRO A 996 14.01 24.79 12.67
CA PRO A 996 14.45 23.69 11.82
C PRO A 996 13.35 23.05 10.97
N LEU A 997 12.08 23.09 11.40
CA LEU A 997 10.97 22.54 10.58
C LEU A 997 10.71 23.36 9.32
N TYR A 998 11.13 24.63 9.28
CA TYR A 998 10.97 25.47 8.10
C TYR A 998 11.74 24.92 6.90
N ARG A 999 12.83 24.15 7.15
CA ARG A 999 13.62 23.48 6.12
C ARG A 999 12.79 22.63 5.16
N LYS A 1000 11.63 22.14 5.62
CA LYS A 1000 10.70 21.27 4.88
C LYS A 1000 9.52 22.00 4.24
N SER A 1001 9.51 23.34 4.30
CA SER A 1001 8.45 24.12 3.69
C SER A 1001 8.61 24.18 2.17
N HIS A 1002 7.50 24.31 1.43
CA HIS A 1002 7.49 24.49 -0.02
C HIS A 1002 6.88 25.85 -0.35
N PRO A 1003 7.66 26.94 -0.24
CA PRO A 1003 7.16 28.27 -0.56
C PRO A 1003 6.80 28.41 -2.03
N MET A 1004 5.64 28.99 -2.31
CA MET A 1004 5.26 29.47 -3.64
C MET A 1004 5.36 30.99 -3.70
N ASN A 1005 6.13 31.51 -4.64
CA ASN A 1005 6.38 32.96 -4.74
C ASN A 1005 5.84 33.54 -6.05
N TYR A 1006 5.41 34.80 -6.00
CA TYR A 1006 5.14 35.60 -7.18
C TYR A 1006 5.31 37.10 -6.88
N ILE A 1007 5.77 37.87 -7.86
CA ILE A 1007 5.86 39.34 -7.77
C ILE A 1007 4.63 39.95 -8.45
N LEU A 1008 3.69 40.45 -7.64
CA LEU A 1008 2.49 41.15 -8.08
C LEU A 1008 2.86 42.49 -8.71
N GLU A 1009 2.46 42.68 -9.95
CA GLU A 1009 2.59 43.92 -10.71
C GLU A 1009 1.28 44.74 -10.65
N PRO A 1010 1.31 46.06 -10.93
CA PRO A 1010 0.10 46.88 -11.04
C PRO A 1010 -0.93 46.33 -12.04
N GLY A 1011 -2.11 45.95 -11.55
CA GLY A 1011 -3.19 45.31 -12.30
C GLY A 1011 -3.33 43.81 -12.04
N ASP A 1012 -2.39 43.18 -11.34
CA ASP A 1012 -2.51 41.77 -10.98
C ASP A 1012 -3.52 41.58 -9.84
N ILE A 1013 -4.29 40.49 -9.90
CA ILE A 1013 -5.20 40.04 -8.84
C ILE A 1013 -4.78 38.65 -8.42
N VAL A 1014 -4.48 38.46 -7.14
CA VAL A 1014 -4.26 37.11 -6.57
C VAL A 1014 -5.48 36.65 -5.80
N PHE A 1015 -5.93 35.44 -6.10
CA PHE A 1015 -6.87 34.71 -5.27
C PHE A 1015 -6.11 33.94 -4.18
N ILE A 1016 -6.50 34.20 -2.93
CA ILE A 1016 -5.96 33.59 -1.72
C ILE A 1016 -7.13 32.80 -1.08
N PRO A 1017 -7.16 31.47 -1.24
CA PRO A 1017 -8.22 30.67 -0.66
C PRO A 1017 -8.12 30.65 0.87
N SER A 1018 -9.24 30.40 1.55
CA SER A 1018 -9.28 30.30 3.01
C SER A 1018 -8.22 29.33 3.57
N ASN A 1019 -7.62 29.70 4.70
CA ASN A 1019 -6.56 28.98 5.42
C ASN A 1019 -5.21 28.87 4.69
N TRP A 1020 -5.06 29.42 3.49
CA TRP A 1020 -3.76 29.50 2.84
C TRP A 1020 -2.86 30.48 3.58
N ILE A 1021 -1.69 29.97 3.97
CA ILE A 1021 -0.73 30.76 4.73
C ILE A 1021 0.05 31.61 3.73
N HIS A 1022 0.15 32.91 4.00
CA HIS A 1022 0.77 33.84 3.09
C HIS A 1022 1.53 34.94 3.81
N SER A 1023 2.61 35.43 3.18
CA SER A 1023 3.38 36.60 3.61
C SER A 1023 3.57 37.56 2.44
N ILE A 1024 3.73 38.84 2.75
CA ILE A 1024 3.86 39.91 1.76
C ILE A 1024 5.15 40.66 2.03
N LYS A 1025 5.98 40.83 1.01
CA LYS A 1025 7.09 41.78 1.01
C LYS A 1025 6.86 42.83 -0.07
N SER A 1026 6.69 44.07 0.35
CA SER A 1026 6.56 45.21 -0.58
C SER A 1026 7.93 45.52 -1.15
N ILE A 1027 8.11 45.36 -2.44
CA ILE A 1027 9.37 45.69 -3.12
C ILE A 1027 9.44 47.20 -3.27
N ASP A 1028 8.37 47.78 -3.83
CA ASP A 1028 8.18 49.22 -3.91
C ASP A 1028 7.15 49.70 -2.89
N SER A 1029 7.07 51.01 -2.68
CA SER A 1029 5.92 51.63 -2.03
C SER A 1029 4.66 51.25 -2.78
N SER A 1030 3.71 50.63 -2.08
CA SER A 1030 2.64 49.88 -2.72
C SER A 1030 1.26 50.23 -2.18
N LEU A 1031 0.28 50.18 -3.09
CA LEU A 1031 -1.14 50.33 -2.82
C LEU A 1031 -1.88 49.12 -3.38
N ALA A 1032 -2.72 48.49 -2.55
CA ALA A 1032 -3.56 47.37 -2.93
C ALA A 1032 -4.89 47.37 -2.18
N ILE A 1033 -5.87 46.60 -2.66
CA ILE A 1033 -7.14 46.36 -1.97
C ILE A 1033 -7.34 44.86 -1.80
N ASN A 1034 -7.67 44.44 -0.57
CA ASN A 1034 -8.15 43.09 -0.30
C ASN A 1034 -9.67 43.07 -0.26
N LEU A 1035 -10.28 42.02 -0.82
CA LEU A 1035 -11.71 41.73 -0.64
C LEU A 1035 -11.86 40.32 -0.07
N PHE A 1036 -12.39 40.23 1.14
CA PHE A 1036 -12.71 38.99 1.85
C PHE A 1036 -14.17 38.65 1.62
N PHE A 1037 -14.47 37.40 1.29
CA PHE A 1037 -15.83 36.98 0.94
C PHE A 1037 -16.10 35.51 1.31
N PHE A 1038 -17.38 35.15 1.31
CA PHE A 1038 -17.82 33.77 1.50
C PHE A 1038 -18.00 33.07 0.15
N SER A 1039 -17.19 32.05 -0.15
CA SER A 1039 -17.54 31.14 -1.26
C SER A 1039 -18.78 30.29 -0.91
N ASN A 1040 -19.48 29.80 -1.93
CA ASN A 1040 -20.66 28.94 -1.77
C ASN A 1040 -20.36 27.65 -0.98
N LEU A 1041 -19.11 27.19 -0.97
CA LEU A 1041 -18.64 26.02 -0.22
C LEU A 1041 -18.56 26.30 1.29
N ASN A 1042 -18.10 27.50 1.67
CA ASN A 1042 -17.86 27.89 3.05
C ASN A 1042 -19.09 28.53 3.72
N LYS A 1043 -20.01 29.10 2.93
CA LYS A 1043 -21.17 29.87 3.42
C LYS A 1043 -22.01 29.14 4.49
N LYS A 1044 -22.26 27.83 4.35
CA LYS A 1044 -23.03 27.03 5.34
C LYS A 1044 -22.31 26.86 6.68
N ASN A 1045 -20.99 26.73 6.66
CA ASN A 1045 -20.18 26.50 7.86
C ASN A 1045 -20.02 27.79 8.68
N HIS A 1046 -19.94 28.95 8.01
CA HIS A 1046 -19.81 30.26 8.68
C HIS A 1046 -21.14 30.84 9.17
N LEU A 1047 -22.29 30.43 8.63
CA LEU A 1047 -23.61 30.89 9.12
C LEU A 1047 -23.85 30.56 10.61
N ASN A 1048 -23.22 29.51 11.14
CA ASN A 1048 -23.27 29.15 12.57
C ASN A 1048 -22.32 30.00 13.45
N GLN A 1049 -21.40 30.78 12.88
CA GLN A 1049 -20.45 31.64 13.60
C GLN A 1049 -20.98 33.03 13.97
N LEU A 1050 -22.11 33.44 13.39
CA LEU A 1050 -22.70 34.79 13.55
C LEU A 1050 -23.05 35.18 15.01
N LYS A 1051 -22.80 34.30 15.99
CA LYS A 1051 -22.94 34.57 17.43
C LYS A 1051 -21.75 35.33 18.04
N HIS A 1052 -20.58 35.39 17.40
CA HIS A 1052 -19.42 36.17 17.86
C HIS A 1052 -18.89 37.10 16.75
N LYS A 1053 -18.62 38.38 17.07
CA LYS A 1053 -18.24 39.41 16.07
C LYS A 1053 -16.76 39.28 15.65
N ASP A 1054 -16.46 38.46 14.65
CA ASP A 1054 -15.21 38.59 13.90
C ASP A 1054 -15.30 39.82 12.99
N ILE A 1055 -14.39 40.77 13.18
CA ILE A 1055 -14.29 41.99 12.37
C ILE A 1055 -13.01 42.01 11.50
N TRP A 1056 -12.15 41.02 11.67
CA TRP A 1056 -10.81 40.99 11.10
C TRP A 1056 -10.61 39.88 10.06
N GLY A 1057 -11.39 38.79 10.12
CA GLY A 1057 -11.36 37.69 9.16
C GLY A 1057 -10.35 36.59 9.49
N ASN A 1058 -9.84 36.55 10.72
CA ASN A 1058 -8.83 35.60 11.16
C ASN A 1058 -9.29 34.74 12.35
N GLN A 1059 -10.59 34.74 12.64
CA GLN A 1059 -11.14 33.96 13.72
C GLN A 1059 -11.44 32.53 13.29
N ASP A 1060 -10.86 31.56 14.00
CA ASP A 1060 -11.17 30.13 13.85
C ASP A 1060 -12.65 29.82 14.00
N LEU A 1061 -13.07 28.71 13.37
CA LEU A 1061 -14.43 28.22 13.49
C LEU A 1061 -14.81 28.00 14.96
N SER A 1062 -16.03 28.39 15.34
CA SER A 1062 -16.52 28.28 16.72
C SER A 1062 -16.44 26.84 17.26
N LEU A 1063 -16.67 25.85 16.40
CA LEU A 1063 -16.47 24.43 16.71
C LEU A 1063 -15.02 24.13 17.12
N ILE A 1064 -14.04 24.64 16.38
CA ILE A 1064 -12.61 24.46 16.67
C ILE A 1064 -12.24 25.13 17.98
N LYS A 1065 -12.77 26.33 18.26
CA LYS A 1065 -12.56 27.02 19.54
C LYS A 1065 -13.10 26.24 20.74
N ASN A 1066 -14.27 25.60 20.59
CA ASN A 1066 -14.82 24.75 21.64
C ASN A 1066 -13.94 23.53 21.89
N ILE A 1067 -13.47 22.87 20.83
CA ILE A 1067 -12.54 21.74 20.93
C ILE A 1067 -11.22 22.17 21.58
N GLN A 1068 -10.67 23.32 21.20
CA GLN A 1068 -9.45 23.87 21.81
C GLN A 1068 -9.66 24.13 23.31
N LYS A 1069 -10.81 24.67 23.71
CA LYS A 1069 -11.15 24.89 25.11
C LYS A 1069 -11.21 23.56 25.87
N ASP A 1070 -11.95 22.58 25.36
CA ASP A 1070 -12.06 21.26 25.99
C ASP A 1070 -10.70 20.59 26.14
N PHE A 1071 -9.81 20.78 25.16
CA PHE A 1071 -8.44 20.28 25.21
C PHE A 1071 -7.58 21.00 26.25
N ILE A 1072 -7.69 22.32 26.36
CA ILE A 1072 -7.00 23.11 27.40
C ILE A 1072 -7.50 22.69 28.79
N ASP A 1073 -8.80 22.49 28.96
CA ASP A 1073 -9.40 22.04 30.22
C ASP A 1073 -8.90 20.63 30.59
N LEU A 1074 -8.77 19.72 29.60
CA LEU A 1074 -8.15 18.41 29.79
C LEU A 1074 -6.67 18.54 30.21
N LEU A 1075 -5.89 19.38 29.53
CA LEU A 1075 -4.47 19.60 29.85
C LEU A 1075 -4.26 20.16 31.26
N ASN A 1076 -5.20 20.98 31.73
CA ASN A 1076 -5.21 21.57 33.07
C ASN A 1076 -5.88 20.70 34.13
N SER A 1077 -6.45 19.55 33.75
CA SER A 1077 -7.02 18.61 34.72
C SER A 1077 -5.93 18.05 35.62
N ASN A 1078 -6.22 17.91 36.92
CA ASN A 1078 -5.26 17.35 37.88
C ASN A 1078 -4.79 15.95 37.47
N GLU A 1079 -5.67 15.15 36.85
CA GLU A 1079 -5.32 13.80 36.40
C GLU A 1079 -4.27 13.81 35.29
N PHE A 1080 -4.44 14.65 34.26
CA PHE A 1080 -3.47 14.72 33.17
C PHE A 1080 -2.22 15.49 33.58
N PHE A 1081 -2.36 16.58 34.32
CA PHE A 1081 -1.24 17.39 34.78
C PHE A 1081 -0.31 16.62 35.73
N ASN A 1082 -0.84 15.73 36.57
CA ASN A 1082 -0.02 14.92 37.48
C ASN A 1082 0.72 13.76 36.81
N LEU A 1083 0.46 13.47 35.53
CA LEU A 1083 1.25 12.48 34.79
C LEU A 1083 2.70 12.97 34.59
N PRO A 1084 3.69 12.05 34.62
CA PRO A 1084 5.06 12.37 34.21
C PRO A 1084 5.11 13.02 32.82
N ILE A 1085 6.01 13.98 32.62
CA ILE A 1085 6.11 14.76 31.37
C ILE A 1085 6.20 13.88 30.12
N LEU A 1086 6.94 12.77 30.17
CA LEU A 1086 7.08 11.83 29.05
C LEU A 1086 5.77 11.11 28.73
N GLN A 1087 4.96 10.78 29.73
CA GLN A 1087 3.65 10.17 29.52
C GLN A 1087 2.66 11.17 28.93
N ARG A 1088 2.66 12.43 29.43
CA ARG A 1088 1.87 13.51 28.83
C ARG A 1088 2.21 13.69 27.35
N GLN A 1089 3.50 13.79 27.03
CA GLN A 1089 3.97 13.90 25.64
C GLN A 1089 3.58 12.71 24.77
N PHE A 1090 3.68 11.48 25.29
CA PHE A 1090 3.26 10.27 24.57
C PHE A 1090 1.77 10.31 24.24
N TYR A 1091 0.91 10.59 25.22
CA TYR A 1091 -0.54 10.62 25.00
C TYR A 1091 -0.96 11.76 24.07
N LEU A 1092 -0.33 12.94 24.14
CA LEU A 1092 -0.61 14.04 23.23
C LEU A 1092 -0.23 13.70 21.78
N LYS A 1093 0.94 13.08 21.57
CA LYS A 1093 1.37 12.62 20.23
C LYS A 1093 0.43 11.57 19.67
N LYS A 1094 0.09 10.55 20.48
CA LYS A 1094 -0.86 9.50 20.09
C LYS A 1094 -2.23 10.08 19.73
N PHE A 1095 -2.77 10.97 20.56
CA PHE A 1095 -4.07 11.59 20.33
C PHE A 1095 -4.08 12.46 19.06
N GLY A 1096 -3.04 13.27 18.85
CA GLY A 1096 -2.89 14.07 17.62
C GLY A 1096 -2.86 13.19 16.37
N MET A 1097 -2.11 12.09 16.39
CA MET A 1097 -2.06 11.14 15.27
C MET A 1097 -3.40 10.43 15.05
N ASP A 1098 -4.07 10.01 16.12
CA ASP A 1098 -5.37 9.34 16.05
C ASP A 1098 -6.44 10.28 15.44
N LEU A 1099 -6.46 11.56 15.82
CA LEU A 1099 -7.38 12.55 15.25
C LEU A 1099 -7.12 12.81 13.75
N ILE A 1100 -5.84 12.95 13.36
CA ILE A 1100 -5.48 13.12 11.94
C ILE A 1100 -5.92 11.90 11.13
N ARG A 1101 -5.61 10.69 11.61
CA ARG A 1101 -6.01 9.45 10.94
C ARG A 1101 -7.53 9.33 10.81
N LEU A 1102 -8.28 9.65 11.85
CA LEU A 1102 -9.75 9.61 11.83
C LEU A 1102 -10.34 10.66 10.87
N ALA A 1103 -9.72 11.84 10.74
CA ALA A 1103 -10.14 12.86 9.80
C ALA A 1103 -9.86 12.46 8.35
N ASP A 1104 -8.70 11.84 8.08
CA ASP A 1104 -8.33 11.37 6.74
C ASP A 1104 -9.17 10.14 6.30
N GLU A 1105 -9.65 9.33 7.24
CA GLU A 1105 -10.56 8.20 6.99
C GLU A 1105 -12.00 8.63 6.62
N GLN A 1106 -12.36 9.92 6.79
CA GLN A 1106 -13.69 10.46 6.45
C GLN A 1106 -13.77 11.13 5.06
N LYS A 1107 -12.70 11.08 4.25
CA LYS A 1107 -12.66 11.63 2.89
C LYS A 1107 -13.16 10.67 1.81
#